data_AF-A0A094FGY6-F1
#
_entry.id   AF-A0A094FGY6-F1
#
_cell.length_a   1.000
_cell.length_b   1.000
_cell.length_c   1.000
_cell.angle_alpha   90.00
_cell.angle_beta   90.00
_cell.angle_gamma   90.00
#
_symmetry.space_group_name_H-M   'P 1'
#
loop_
_entity.id
_entity.type
_entity.pdbx_description
1 polymer ?
#
loop_
_entity_poly.entity_id
_entity_poly.type
_entity_poly.pdbx_seq_one_letter_code
_entity_poly.pdbx_strand_id
1 'polypeptide(L)'
;MTSATMAVVERHIQPCVNDPGSCDYLDGVYWMHDVSMLYSYIMWGVILGILAVWAILRLISPSRRASVPKAELETQATAYPRGAYYRAWRSVAATRQRYLLPESFTSFFGRVTRIQVLILAIISGYLLVFSLVAIIYKTYITPVKGTNLFNTRTGMAGFSDRIGVLAYALTPLSVLLSSRESILSLLTGISYQHFNFLHRWVGRIIFVQSFLHTLVWTVIEGKLYQPQPSVYQTFIAEPYIIWGCFAMLFITFLYVFSLRRVIQWTGYEFFKKSHYVVASLYIGACWGHWDKLYFWMLASLIVVLLDLGLRILGIGLNHIGYTKSGSVGFTPAPATLRTFGTGPDTVIRIDFSHPSPAWKPGQHYYLCFPALSIWQSHPFTPSSLPPTAGATPHHTYIIRALSGETFRLAKLAREIEGTTTPVILTGPYGARVTPETPNLLAVAGGTGISFSLPLVLEAAGSEAHKAGLVQLVWVVRRARDLAWVKEELGVLRARAAEGRVEVRTFVTREGGPMEGDGEEVVMVDGGKEVEVEKMVAVVDVDDENPQNTEASLDVSALVEESRGFSVTYLDGAHPDLGTVVDDYIERSPASGGRIQVMASGPAGIGSALRSAVGKCNDGRKVGRGEEKSDVGLYWDDRFL
;
A
#
# COMPACT_ATOMS: atom_id res chain seq x y z
N MET A 1 17.10 -22.24 24.77
CA MET A 1 16.20 -22.35 25.95
C MET A 1 16.95 -22.25 27.28
N THR A 2 18.14 -21.63 27.31
CA THR A 2 19.06 -21.69 28.46
C THR A 2 19.82 -20.37 28.57
N SER A 3 19.24 -19.44 29.33
CA SER A 3 19.89 -18.32 30.03
C SER A 3 18.81 -17.50 30.75
N ALA A 4 17.70 -17.21 30.06
CA ALA A 4 16.52 -16.56 30.65
C ALA A 4 15.81 -17.45 31.70
N THR A 5 15.70 -18.76 31.44
CA THR A 5 15.07 -19.71 32.37
C THR A 5 15.91 -19.97 33.63
N MET A 6 17.24 -19.83 33.57
CA MET A 6 18.10 -20.05 34.75
C MET A 6 18.08 -18.85 35.69
N ALA A 7 17.97 -17.62 35.17
CA ALA A 7 17.80 -16.43 36.01
C ALA A 7 16.44 -16.39 36.76
N VAL A 8 15.41 -17.05 36.23
CA VAL A 8 14.07 -17.18 36.85
C VAL A 8 14.09 -18.17 38.01
N VAL A 9 14.92 -19.22 37.95
CA VAL A 9 15.01 -20.23 39.03
C VAL A 9 15.90 -19.75 40.19
N GLU A 10 16.95 -18.96 39.93
CA GLU A 10 17.87 -18.50 40.99
C GLU A 10 17.28 -17.45 41.94
N ARG A 11 16.28 -16.66 41.53
CA ARG A 11 15.68 -15.62 42.41
C ARG A 11 14.61 -16.10 43.38
N HIS A 12 14.04 -17.29 43.18
CA HIS A 12 13.10 -17.89 44.14
C HIS A 12 13.80 -18.46 45.40
N ILE A 13 15.11 -18.32 45.51
CA ILE A 13 15.92 -18.95 46.57
C ILE A 13 16.04 -18.07 47.83
N GLN A 14 15.72 -16.77 47.77
CA GLN A 14 15.71 -15.90 48.95
C GLN A 14 14.28 -15.58 49.38
N PRO A 15 13.83 -16.02 50.58
CA PRO A 15 12.51 -15.66 51.08
C PRO A 15 12.40 -14.15 51.23
N CYS A 16 11.28 -13.58 50.78
CA CYS A 16 11.01 -12.16 50.91
C CYS A 16 11.05 -11.75 52.39
N VAL A 17 11.93 -10.81 52.74
CA VAL A 17 12.15 -10.33 54.11
C VAL A 17 11.35 -9.07 54.45
N ASN A 18 10.41 -8.67 53.60
CA ASN A 18 9.53 -7.52 53.83
C ASN A 18 8.25 -7.93 54.58
N ASP A 19 7.34 -6.98 54.84
CA ASP A 19 6.05 -7.30 55.42
C ASP A 19 5.22 -8.24 54.51
N PRO A 20 4.32 -9.06 55.07
CA PRO A 20 3.55 -10.05 54.28
C PRO A 20 2.79 -9.45 53.10
N GLY A 21 2.27 -8.22 53.25
CA GLY A 21 1.55 -7.53 52.18
C GLY A 21 2.46 -7.12 51.02
N SER A 22 3.66 -6.62 51.33
CA SER A 22 4.69 -6.34 50.33
C SER A 22 5.19 -7.60 49.63
N CYS A 23 5.34 -8.71 50.36
CA CYS A 23 5.80 -9.97 49.77
C CYS A 23 4.76 -10.57 48.81
N ASP A 24 3.49 -10.66 49.21
CA ASP A 24 2.39 -11.15 48.35
C ASP A 24 2.21 -10.25 47.11
N TYR A 25 2.38 -8.93 47.25
CA TYR A 25 2.39 -8.02 46.11
C TYR A 25 3.55 -8.30 45.14
N LEU A 26 4.78 -8.45 45.66
CA LEU A 26 5.96 -8.69 44.83
C LEU A 26 5.87 -10.01 44.08
N ASP A 27 5.44 -11.09 44.75
CA ASP A 27 5.22 -12.39 44.12
C ASP A 27 4.21 -12.27 42.98
N GLY A 28 3.11 -11.53 43.20
CA GLY A 28 2.12 -11.24 42.16
C GLY A 28 2.69 -10.46 40.99
N VAL A 29 3.51 -9.44 41.23
CA VAL A 29 4.16 -8.63 40.18
C VAL A 29 5.12 -9.48 39.35
N TYR A 30 5.98 -10.26 39.98
CA TYR A 30 6.93 -11.11 39.27
C TYR A 30 6.23 -12.16 38.42
N TRP A 31 5.19 -12.79 38.96
CA TRP A 31 4.36 -13.72 38.19
C TRP A 31 3.71 -13.02 36.98
N MET A 32 3.12 -11.83 37.16
CA MET A 32 2.54 -11.07 36.06
C MET A 32 3.58 -10.68 35.00
N HIS A 33 4.81 -10.37 35.41
CA HIS A 33 5.92 -10.11 34.49
C HIS A 33 6.29 -11.35 33.66
N ASP A 34 6.43 -12.51 34.28
CA ASP A 34 6.74 -13.76 33.58
C ASP A 34 5.64 -14.12 32.57
N VAL A 35 4.39 -13.96 32.97
CA VAL A 35 3.25 -14.16 32.06
C VAL A 35 3.28 -13.10 30.94
N SER A 36 3.77 -11.87 31.17
CA SER A 36 3.92 -10.81 30.15
C SER A 36 4.90 -11.19 29.07
N MET A 37 6.04 -11.72 29.49
CA MET A 37 7.04 -12.28 28.58
C MET A 37 6.45 -13.44 27.78
N LEU A 38 5.79 -14.40 28.45
CA LEU A 38 5.14 -15.53 27.79
C LEU A 38 4.12 -15.07 26.73
N TYR A 39 3.27 -14.10 27.05
CA TYR A 39 2.26 -13.60 26.11
C TYR A 39 2.88 -12.91 24.89
N SER A 40 4.00 -12.21 25.07
CA SER A 40 4.75 -11.63 23.95
C SER A 40 5.30 -12.70 23.00
N TYR A 41 5.78 -13.82 23.54
CA TYR A 41 6.26 -14.95 22.74
C TYR A 41 5.12 -15.72 22.07
N ILE A 42 4.00 -15.94 22.76
CA ILE A 42 2.80 -16.55 22.19
C ILE A 42 2.28 -15.70 21.02
N MET A 43 2.25 -14.38 21.18
CA MET A 43 1.84 -13.46 20.11
C MET A 43 2.66 -13.67 18.83
N TRP A 44 3.99 -13.72 18.95
CA TRP A 44 4.86 -13.99 17.80
C TRP A 44 4.73 -15.41 17.26
N GLY A 45 4.54 -16.42 18.14
CA GLY A 45 4.23 -17.79 17.73
C GLY A 45 2.95 -17.86 16.89
N VAL A 46 1.89 -17.15 17.29
CA VAL A 46 0.63 -17.05 16.54
C VAL A 46 0.85 -16.34 15.19
N ILE A 47 1.57 -15.23 15.16
CA ILE A 47 1.87 -14.50 13.91
C ILE A 47 2.63 -15.41 12.93
N LEU A 48 3.70 -16.07 13.38
CA LEU A 48 4.49 -16.98 12.56
C LEU A 48 3.67 -18.20 12.12
N GLY A 49 2.81 -18.73 12.99
CA GLY A 49 1.88 -19.81 12.66
C GLY A 49 0.87 -19.41 11.57
N ILE A 50 0.29 -18.21 11.65
CA ILE A 50 -0.60 -17.67 10.62
C ILE A 50 0.15 -17.55 9.29
N LEU A 51 1.36 -17.00 9.29
CA LEU A 51 2.18 -16.88 8.08
C LEU A 51 2.53 -18.25 7.48
N ALA A 52 2.83 -19.25 8.31
CA ALA A 52 3.11 -20.61 7.86
C ALA A 52 1.87 -21.27 7.24
N VAL A 53 0.71 -21.18 7.89
CA VAL A 53 -0.57 -21.66 7.33
C VAL A 53 -0.86 -20.97 6.00
N TRP A 54 -0.65 -19.66 5.93
CA TRP A 54 -0.89 -18.89 4.72
C TRP A 54 0.05 -19.30 3.57
N ALA A 55 1.33 -19.52 3.87
CA ALA A 55 2.31 -20.04 2.91
C ALA A 55 1.92 -21.44 2.41
N ILE A 56 1.46 -22.34 3.30
CA ILE A 56 0.96 -23.66 2.92
C ILE A 56 -0.28 -23.55 2.03
N LEU A 57 -1.27 -22.73 2.42
CA LEU A 57 -2.49 -22.48 1.64
C LEU A 57 -2.17 -21.96 0.23
N ARG A 58 -1.11 -21.17 0.07
CA ARG A 58 -0.64 -20.72 -1.25
C ARG A 58 -0.07 -21.86 -2.08
N LEU A 59 0.66 -22.79 -1.46
CA LEU A 59 1.25 -23.96 -2.13
C LEU A 59 0.18 -24.97 -2.57
N ILE A 60 -0.88 -25.16 -1.76
CA ILE A 60 -1.98 -26.09 -2.05
C ILE A 60 -3.17 -25.44 -2.77
N SER A 61 -3.14 -24.11 -2.93
CA SER A 61 -4.14 -23.40 -3.71
C SER A 61 -4.17 -24.03 -5.10
N PRO A 62 -5.35 -24.41 -5.61
CA PRO A 62 -5.48 -24.96 -6.95
C PRO A 62 -5.23 -23.84 -7.97
N SER A 63 -3.96 -23.44 -8.10
CA SER A 63 -3.49 -22.63 -9.21
C SER A 63 -3.54 -23.52 -10.44
N ARG A 64 -3.97 -22.96 -11.57
CA ARG A 64 -4.15 -23.65 -12.85
C ARG A 64 -2.84 -24.20 -13.46
N ARG A 65 -1.78 -24.36 -12.64
CA ARG A 65 -0.39 -24.61 -13.03
C ARG A 65 0.17 -25.99 -12.69
N ALA A 66 -0.63 -26.89 -12.12
CA ALA A 66 -0.29 -28.30 -12.12
C ALA A 66 -1.07 -29.00 -13.25
N SER A 67 -0.32 -29.46 -14.26
CA SER A 67 -0.66 -30.53 -15.22
C SER A 67 -1.91 -30.37 -16.09
N VAL A 68 -1.86 -29.52 -17.12
CA VAL A 68 -2.56 -29.85 -18.38
C VAL A 68 -1.51 -29.77 -19.51
N PRO A 69 -1.10 -30.90 -20.10
CA PRO A 69 -0.21 -30.91 -21.26
C PRO A 69 -0.79 -30.04 -22.37
N LYS A 70 0.09 -29.34 -23.09
CA LYS A 70 -0.26 -28.41 -24.18
C LYS A 70 -1.19 -29.01 -25.24
N ALA A 71 -1.14 -30.34 -25.41
CA ALA A 71 -1.99 -31.12 -26.32
C ALA A 71 -3.46 -31.28 -25.88
N GLU A 72 -3.78 -31.14 -24.58
CA GLU A 72 -5.17 -31.20 -24.09
C GLU A 72 -5.87 -29.83 -24.13
N LEU A 73 -5.12 -28.73 -24.20
CA LEU A 73 -5.71 -27.38 -24.31
C LEU A 73 -6.44 -27.17 -25.65
N GLU A 74 -6.03 -27.87 -26.70
CA GLU A 74 -6.66 -27.83 -28.03
C GLU A 74 -7.92 -28.71 -28.12
N THR A 75 -8.11 -29.65 -27.18
CA THR A 75 -9.28 -30.56 -27.12
C THR A 75 -10.26 -30.24 -25.98
N GLN A 76 -9.87 -29.46 -24.95
CA GLN A 76 -10.68 -29.21 -23.75
C GLN A 76 -11.42 -27.85 -23.75
N ALA A 77 -11.91 -27.39 -24.89
CA ALA A 77 -12.80 -26.23 -24.95
C ALA A 77 -14.22 -26.51 -24.40
N THR A 78 -14.53 -27.74 -23.97
CA THR A 78 -15.83 -28.06 -23.35
C THR A 78 -15.69 -29.00 -22.14
N ALA A 79 -16.17 -28.52 -21.00
CA ALA A 79 -16.72 -29.31 -19.88
C ALA A 79 -15.94 -30.55 -19.37
N TYR A 80 -14.76 -30.38 -18.76
CA TYR A 80 -14.34 -31.35 -17.73
C TYR A 80 -14.97 -30.98 -16.37
N PRO A 81 -15.68 -31.91 -15.70
CA PRO A 81 -16.28 -31.64 -14.39
C PRO A 81 -15.17 -31.35 -13.39
N ARG A 82 -15.08 -30.10 -12.93
CA ARG A 82 -14.07 -29.68 -11.95
C ARG A 82 -14.29 -30.42 -10.64
N GLY A 83 -13.20 -30.95 -10.07
CA GLY A 83 -13.23 -31.70 -8.83
C GLY A 83 -13.95 -30.95 -7.70
N ALA A 84 -14.63 -31.69 -6.82
CA ALA A 84 -15.41 -31.12 -5.71
C ALA A 84 -14.58 -30.16 -4.84
N TYR A 85 -13.29 -30.46 -4.63
CA TYR A 85 -12.34 -29.59 -3.92
C TYR A 85 -12.19 -28.20 -4.56
N TYR A 86 -12.01 -28.13 -5.88
CA TYR A 86 -11.89 -26.85 -6.59
C TYR A 86 -13.16 -26.01 -6.44
N ARG A 87 -14.34 -26.64 -6.63
CA ARG A 87 -15.63 -25.95 -6.49
C ARG A 87 -15.87 -25.46 -5.07
N ALA A 88 -15.50 -26.24 -4.06
CA ALA A 88 -15.56 -25.82 -2.66
C ALA A 88 -14.63 -24.62 -2.39
N TRP A 89 -13.38 -24.67 -2.85
CA TRP A 89 -12.42 -23.57 -2.71
C TRP A 89 -12.93 -22.27 -3.36
N ARG A 90 -13.43 -22.36 -4.60
CA ARG A 90 -13.99 -21.20 -5.31
C ARG A 90 -15.29 -20.69 -4.69
N SER A 91 -16.13 -21.57 -4.17
CA SER A 91 -17.34 -21.18 -3.40
C SER A 91 -16.97 -20.34 -2.16
N VAL A 92 -15.94 -20.75 -1.42
CA VAL A 92 -15.42 -19.97 -0.28
C VAL A 92 -14.84 -18.64 -0.76
N ALA A 93 -14.05 -18.63 -1.83
CA ALA A 93 -13.48 -17.41 -2.40
C ALA A 93 -14.56 -16.42 -2.84
N ALA A 94 -15.59 -16.87 -3.55
CA ALA A 94 -16.71 -16.03 -3.99
C ALA A 94 -17.53 -15.51 -2.80
N THR A 95 -17.78 -16.35 -1.79
CA THR A 95 -18.44 -15.92 -0.54
C THR A 95 -17.63 -14.84 0.17
N ARG A 96 -16.30 -15.02 0.26
CA ARG A 96 -15.38 -14.01 0.80
C ARG A 96 -15.48 -12.71 0.02
N GLN A 97 -15.49 -12.75 -1.31
CA GLN A 97 -15.58 -11.51 -2.11
C GLN A 97 -16.93 -10.83 -1.95
N ARG A 98 -18.01 -11.59 -1.86
CA ARG A 98 -19.36 -11.04 -1.63
C ARG A 98 -19.44 -10.22 -0.34
N TYR A 99 -18.93 -10.78 0.77
CA TYR A 99 -19.14 -10.18 2.09
C TYR A 99 -17.98 -9.30 2.57
N LEU A 100 -16.74 -9.61 2.17
CA LEU A 100 -15.54 -9.00 2.74
C LEU A 100 -14.77 -8.06 1.78
N LEU A 101 -15.07 -8.07 0.47
CA LEU A 101 -14.49 -7.11 -0.49
C LEU A 101 -15.07 -5.70 -0.37
N PRO A 102 -16.38 -5.49 -0.14
CA PRO A 102 -16.94 -4.15 -0.02
C PRO A 102 -16.28 -3.35 1.10
N GLU A 103 -16.32 -2.04 0.97
CA GLU A 103 -15.79 -1.12 1.98
C GLU A 103 -16.72 -1.09 3.22
N SER A 104 -16.15 -0.69 4.36
CA SER A 104 -16.91 -0.48 5.60
C SER A 104 -16.33 0.65 6.41
N PHE A 105 -17.19 1.38 7.12
CA PHE A 105 -16.81 2.48 8.02
C PHE A 105 -15.85 3.49 7.37
N THR A 106 -16.18 3.94 6.15
CA THR A 106 -15.30 4.76 5.30
C THR A 106 -14.94 6.11 5.92
N SER A 107 -15.79 6.65 6.79
CA SER A 107 -15.53 7.88 7.55
C SER A 107 -14.32 7.75 8.49
N PHE A 108 -14.14 6.58 9.11
CA PHE A 108 -13.13 6.35 10.14
C PHE A 108 -11.88 5.65 9.60
N PHE A 109 -12.05 4.56 8.85
CA PHE A 109 -10.92 3.77 8.34
C PHE A 109 -10.45 4.21 6.94
N GLY A 110 -11.18 5.10 6.28
CA GLY A 110 -10.98 5.42 4.87
C GLY A 110 -11.50 4.31 3.95
N ARG A 111 -11.00 4.28 2.71
CA ARG A 111 -11.46 3.34 1.66
C ARG A 111 -10.80 1.97 1.78
N VAL A 112 -11.08 1.30 2.89
CA VAL A 112 -10.55 -0.03 3.21
C VAL A 112 -11.64 -1.08 3.13
N THR A 113 -11.22 -2.30 2.81
CA THR A 113 -12.12 -3.46 2.68
C THR A 113 -12.56 -3.96 4.06
N ARG A 114 -13.73 -4.60 4.12
CA ARG A 114 -14.22 -5.27 5.35
C ARG A 114 -13.25 -6.31 5.89
N ILE A 115 -12.52 -7.03 5.03
CA ILE A 115 -11.49 -7.98 5.48
C ILE A 115 -10.36 -7.29 6.28
N GLN A 116 -9.92 -6.11 5.85
CA GLN A 116 -8.88 -5.37 6.58
C GLN A 116 -9.40 -4.92 7.95
N VAL A 117 -10.64 -4.43 8.03
CA VAL A 117 -11.28 -4.05 9.30
C VAL A 117 -11.45 -5.26 10.21
N LEU A 118 -11.87 -6.41 9.68
CA LEU A 118 -12.01 -7.65 10.43
C LEU A 118 -10.66 -8.12 11.00
N ILE A 119 -9.60 -8.12 10.20
CA ILE A 119 -8.24 -8.47 10.66
C ILE A 119 -7.82 -7.54 11.80
N LEU A 120 -8.02 -6.24 11.65
CA LEU A 120 -7.72 -5.28 12.70
C LEU A 120 -8.53 -5.53 13.97
N ALA A 121 -9.83 -5.79 13.86
CA ALA A 121 -10.70 -6.09 15.00
C ALA A 121 -10.24 -7.36 15.74
N ILE A 122 -9.83 -8.40 15.02
CA ILE A 122 -9.28 -9.63 15.60
C ILE A 122 -7.98 -9.34 16.35
N ILE A 123 -7.04 -8.60 15.74
CA ILE A 123 -5.77 -8.22 16.38
C ILE A 123 -6.03 -7.39 17.64
N SER A 124 -6.90 -6.37 17.56
CA SER A 124 -7.26 -5.53 18.70
C SER A 124 -7.94 -6.32 19.81
N GLY A 125 -8.87 -7.22 19.47
CA GLY A 125 -9.53 -8.09 20.44
C GLY A 125 -8.56 -9.05 21.12
N TYR A 126 -7.66 -9.68 20.36
CA TYR A 126 -6.59 -10.52 20.89
C TYR A 126 -5.72 -9.73 21.87
N LEU A 127 -5.21 -8.56 21.47
CA LEU A 127 -4.36 -7.74 22.31
C LEU A 127 -5.09 -7.26 23.57
N LEU A 128 -6.37 -6.89 23.47
CA LEU A 128 -7.17 -6.49 24.62
C LEU A 128 -7.32 -7.62 25.64
N VAL A 129 -7.67 -8.82 25.18
CA VAL A 129 -7.81 -10.00 26.05
C VAL A 129 -6.49 -10.29 26.76
N PHE A 130 -5.37 -10.38 26.02
CA PHE A 130 -4.05 -10.65 26.59
C PHE A 130 -3.49 -9.49 27.43
N SER A 131 -4.05 -8.27 27.32
CA SER A 131 -3.71 -7.17 28.22
C SER A 131 -4.37 -7.29 29.60
N LEU A 132 -5.50 -8.00 29.70
CA LEU A 132 -6.35 -8.04 30.89
C LEU A 132 -6.37 -9.39 31.60
N VAL A 133 -6.19 -10.49 30.86
CA VAL A 133 -6.15 -11.84 31.43
C VAL A 133 -4.85 -12.03 32.22
N ALA A 134 -4.93 -12.82 33.31
CA ALA A 134 -3.80 -13.13 34.17
C ALA A 134 -3.15 -11.88 34.80
N ILE A 135 -4.00 -10.95 35.24
CA ILE A 135 -3.62 -9.81 36.08
C ILE A 135 -4.22 -10.00 37.48
N ILE A 136 -3.40 -9.79 38.51
CA ILE A 136 -3.83 -9.84 39.91
C ILE A 136 -4.33 -8.45 40.29
N TYR A 137 -5.65 -8.23 40.30
CA TYR A 137 -6.27 -6.93 40.58
C TYR A 137 -6.38 -6.58 42.08
N LYS A 138 -5.72 -7.33 42.96
CA LYS A 138 -5.74 -7.10 44.41
C LYS A 138 -5.06 -5.77 44.76
N THR A 139 -5.62 -5.09 45.76
CA THR A 139 -5.03 -3.89 46.37
C THR A 139 -4.35 -4.25 47.68
N TYR A 140 -3.16 -3.72 47.90
CA TYR A 140 -2.33 -3.93 49.08
C TYR A 140 -2.02 -2.58 49.70
N ILE A 141 -2.18 -2.49 51.02
CA ILE A 141 -1.74 -1.33 51.79
C ILE A 141 -0.51 -1.76 52.57
N THR A 142 0.66 -1.21 52.20
CA THR A 142 1.95 -1.63 52.77
C THR A 142 2.61 -0.45 53.48
N PRO A 143 3.12 -0.61 54.72
CA PRO A 143 3.75 0.48 55.46
C PRO A 143 5.07 0.93 54.80
N VAL A 144 5.39 2.21 54.90
CA VAL A 144 6.67 2.77 54.44
C VAL A 144 7.67 2.73 55.59
N LYS A 145 8.79 2.00 55.40
CA LYS A 145 9.83 1.82 56.43
C LYS A 145 10.29 3.17 56.99
N GLY A 146 10.28 3.29 58.32
CA GLY A 146 10.75 4.49 59.03
C GLY A 146 9.77 5.68 59.05
N THR A 147 8.52 5.50 58.62
CA THR A 147 7.49 6.56 58.64
C THR A 147 6.11 6.02 59.05
N ASN A 148 5.15 6.92 59.31
CA ASN A 148 3.74 6.57 59.54
C ASN A 148 2.90 6.58 58.25
N LEU A 149 3.55 6.53 57.09
CA LEU A 149 2.90 6.58 55.77
C LEU A 149 2.72 5.18 55.19
N PHE A 150 1.79 5.06 54.24
CA PHE A 150 1.46 3.80 53.57
C PHE A 150 1.47 3.96 52.06
N ASN A 151 1.95 2.93 51.37
CA ASN A 151 1.81 2.78 49.93
C ASN A 151 0.51 2.05 49.60
N THR A 152 -0.21 2.52 48.58
CA THR A 152 -1.31 1.78 47.96
C THR A 152 -0.79 1.05 46.74
N ARG A 153 -0.56 -0.26 46.84
CA ARG A 153 -0.10 -1.08 45.71
C ARG A 153 -1.28 -1.78 45.06
N THR A 154 -1.33 -1.83 43.74
CA THR A 154 -2.46 -2.41 43.00
C THR A 154 -1.99 -3.22 41.81
N GLY A 155 -2.85 -4.10 41.30
CA GLY A 155 -2.63 -4.81 40.03
C GLY A 155 -2.44 -3.92 38.80
N MET A 156 -2.70 -2.61 38.91
CA MET A 156 -2.48 -1.68 37.81
C MET A 156 -1.00 -1.60 37.39
N ALA A 157 -0.05 -1.88 38.31
CA ALA A 157 1.37 -1.97 37.96
C ALA A 157 1.62 -3.11 36.96
N GLY A 158 1.15 -4.32 37.27
CA GLY A 158 1.29 -5.47 36.37
C GLY A 158 0.53 -5.29 35.05
N PHE A 159 -0.64 -4.65 35.07
CA PHE A 159 -1.34 -4.25 33.84
C PHE A 159 -0.53 -3.25 33.01
N SER A 160 0.07 -2.25 33.65
CA SER A 160 0.92 -1.25 32.99
C SER A 160 2.11 -1.90 32.31
N ASP A 161 2.82 -2.79 33.02
CA ASP A 161 3.95 -3.52 32.46
C ASP A 161 3.54 -4.43 31.31
N ARG A 162 2.39 -5.10 31.42
CA ARG A 162 1.82 -5.95 30.37
C ARG A 162 1.71 -5.21 29.04
N ILE A 163 1.04 -4.06 29.05
CA ILE A 163 0.80 -3.28 27.83
C ILE A 163 2.09 -2.66 27.30
N GLY A 164 3.04 -2.32 28.19
CA GLY A 164 4.40 -1.91 27.81
C GLY A 164 5.17 -3.02 27.08
N VAL A 165 5.19 -4.24 27.64
CA VAL A 165 5.83 -5.42 27.02
C VAL A 165 5.21 -5.74 25.66
N LEU A 166 3.87 -5.68 25.54
CA LEU A 166 3.17 -5.88 24.27
C LEU A 166 3.52 -4.79 23.25
N ALA A 167 3.64 -3.53 23.66
CA ALA A 167 4.05 -2.43 22.77
C ALA A 167 5.49 -2.63 22.24
N TYR A 168 6.43 -3.08 23.08
CA TYR A 168 7.78 -3.48 22.65
C TYR A 168 7.71 -4.61 21.62
N ALA A 169 6.96 -5.66 21.91
CA ALA A 169 6.85 -6.84 21.05
C ALA A 169 6.15 -6.55 19.71
N LEU A 170 5.25 -5.56 19.65
CA LEU A 170 4.58 -5.11 18.41
C LEU A 170 5.46 -4.21 17.54
N THR A 171 6.47 -3.54 18.11
CA THR A 171 7.35 -2.63 17.36
C THR A 171 8.02 -3.30 16.15
N PRO A 172 8.66 -4.49 16.26
CA PRO A 172 9.25 -5.15 15.09
C PRO A 172 8.22 -5.56 14.04
N LEU A 173 7.00 -5.94 14.46
CA LEU A 173 5.92 -6.24 13.53
C LEU A 173 5.48 -4.98 12.76
N SER A 174 5.34 -3.85 13.46
CA SER A 174 4.99 -2.58 12.84
C SER A 174 6.00 -2.17 11.77
N VAL A 175 7.30 -2.30 12.06
CA VAL A 175 8.37 -2.03 11.10
C VAL A 175 8.26 -2.98 9.90
N LEU A 176 8.13 -4.30 10.14
CA LEU A 176 8.03 -5.32 9.10
C LEU A 176 6.83 -5.09 8.14
N LEU A 177 5.71 -4.59 8.66
CA LEU A 177 4.51 -4.25 7.87
C LEU A 177 4.70 -3.03 6.96
N SER A 178 5.76 -2.23 7.15
CA SER A 178 6.06 -1.02 6.37
C SER A 178 7.21 -1.18 5.37
N SER A 179 8.02 -2.24 5.48
CA SER A 179 9.19 -2.48 4.64
C SER A 179 8.81 -2.63 3.16
N ARG A 180 9.60 -2.02 2.26
CA ARG A 180 9.43 -2.15 0.80
C ARG A 180 10.04 -3.46 0.31
N GLU A 181 11.21 -3.83 0.86
CA GLU A 181 11.83 -5.15 0.69
C GLU A 181 11.13 -6.14 1.64
N SER A 182 9.85 -6.33 1.38
CA SER A 182 8.94 -6.98 2.31
C SER A 182 9.10 -8.50 2.24
N ILE A 183 9.72 -9.07 3.27
CA ILE A 183 9.72 -10.53 3.50
C ILE A 183 8.28 -11.06 3.54
N LEU A 184 7.35 -10.29 4.13
CA LEU A 184 5.93 -10.61 4.11
C LEU A 184 5.38 -10.70 2.69
N SER A 185 5.80 -9.83 1.77
CA SER A 185 5.38 -9.91 0.37
C SER A 185 5.99 -11.11 -0.36
N LEU A 186 7.18 -11.59 0.04
CA LEU A 186 7.74 -12.83 -0.53
C LEU A 186 6.95 -14.06 -0.07
N LEU A 187 6.73 -14.18 1.24
CA LEU A 187 5.99 -15.29 1.85
C LEU A 187 4.54 -15.30 1.36
N THR A 188 3.90 -14.13 1.39
CA THR A 188 2.49 -14.03 1.05
C THR A 188 2.25 -13.80 -0.46
N GLY A 189 3.13 -13.15 -1.20
CA GLY A 189 2.79 -12.69 -2.55
C GLY A 189 1.70 -11.60 -2.57
N ILE A 190 1.29 -11.08 -1.42
CA ILE A 190 0.52 -9.85 -1.30
C ILE A 190 1.51 -8.68 -1.42
N SER A 191 1.17 -7.66 -2.19
CA SER A 191 2.00 -6.45 -2.29
C SER A 191 2.09 -5.73 -0.94
N TYR A 192 3.28 -5.25 -0.56
CA TYR A 192 3.55 -4.56 0.72
C TYR A 192 2.61 -3.37 0.98
N GLN A 193 2.08 -2.74 -0.07
CA GLN A 193 1.10 -1.65 0.04
C GLN A 193 -0.13 -2.02 0.85
N HIS A 194 -0.59 -3.28 0.74
CA HIS A 194 -1.74 -3.77 1.49
C HIS A 194 -1.43 -3.90 2.99
N PHE A 195 -0.17 -4.06 3.38
CA PHE A 195 0.26 -4.12 4.78
C PHE A 195 0.36 -2.75 5.44
N ASN A 196 0.50 -1.67 4.67
CA ASN A 196 0.59 -0.31 5.22
C ASN A 196 -0.65 0.07 6.04
N PHE A 197 -1.83 -0.47 5.71
CA PHE A 197 -3.02 -0.32 6.57
C PHE A 197 -2.74 -0.84 7.98
N LEU A 198 -2.20 -2.05 8.10
CA LEU A 198 -1.87 -2.65 9.40
C LEU A 198 -0.71 -1.93 10.08
N HIS A 199 0.34 -1.51 9.37
CA HIS A 199 1.41 -0.69 9.95
C HIS A 199 0.85 0.55 10.66
N ARG A 200 -0.03 1.31 9.98
CA ARG A 200 -0.65 2.51 10.56
C ARG A 200 -1.46 2.19 11.81
N TRP A 201 -2.25 1.11 11.82
CA TRP A 201 -3.11 0.77 12.95
C TRP A 201 -2.37 0.13 14.11
N VAL A 202 -1.40 -0.76 13.84
CA VAL A 202 -0.50 -1.31 14.87
C VAL A 202 0.30 -0.18 15.51
N GLY A 203 0.80 0.80 14.74
CA GLY A 203 1.43 1.99 15.30
C GLY A 203 0.54 2.79 16.26
N ARG A 204 -0.76 2.92 15.96
CA ARG A 204 -1.74 3.54 16.89
C ARG A 204 -1.96 2.71 18.15
N ILE A 205 -2.02 1.38 18.02
CA ILE A 205 -2.15 0.48 19.17
C ILE A 205 -0.92 0.59 20.08
N ILE A 206 0.28 0.59 19.51
CA ILE A 206 1.54 0.82 20.25
C ILE A 206 1.48 2.15 20.99
N PHE A 207 1.09 3.24 20.32
CA PHE A 207 0.96 4.54 20.97
C PHE A 207 -0.02 4.51 22.15
N VAL A 208 -1.22 3.93 21.98
CA VAL A 208 -2.23 3.85 23.06
C VAL A 208 -1.72 3.01 24.23
N GLN A 209 -1.10 1.85 23.96
CA GLN A 209 -0.53 0.99 25.00
C GLN A 209 0.61 1.69 25.75
N SER A 210 1.53 2.33 25.03
CA SER A 210 2.61 3.10 25.64
C SER A 210 2.07 4.28 26.46
N PHE A 211 1.09 5.02 25.94
CA PHE A 211 0.49 6.16 26.64
C PHE A 211 -0.17 5.72 27.95
N LEU A 212 -0.95 4.64 27.92
CA LEU A 212 -1.57 4.08 29.12
C LEU A 212 -0.52 3.54 30.10
N HIS A 213 0.55 2.89 29.61
CA HIS A 213 1.66 2.44 30.44
C HIS A 213 2.29 3.61 31.22
N THR A 214 2.66 4.67 30.51
CA THR A 214 3.24 5.87 31.13
C THR A 214 2.27 6.52 32.09
N LEU A 215 1.00 6.70 31.71
CA LEU A 215 -0.02 7.32 32.56
C LEU A 215 -0.21 6.56 33.87
N VAL A 216 -0.32 5.23 33.80
CA VAL A 216 -0.53 4.39 34.99
C VAL A 216 0.69 4.44 35.91
N TRP A 217 1.91 4.35 35.38
CA TRP A 217 3.13 4.47 36.18
C TRP A 217 3.29 5.87 36.80
N THR A 218 2.95 6.94 36.09
CA THR A 218 2.92 8.30 36.65
C THR A 218 1.94 8.41 37.82
N VAL A 219 0.75 7.80 37.73
CA VAL A 219 -0.22 7.80 38.83
C VAL A 219 0.26 6.95 40.02
N ILE A 220 0.84 5.78 39.76
CA ILE A 220 1.36 4.90 40.81
C ILE A 220 2.46 5.63 41.60
N GLU A 221 3.49 6.12 40.91
CA GLU A 221 4.66 6.72 41.53
C GLU A 221 4.41 8.15 42.02
N GLY A 222 3.47 8.89 41.42
CA GLY A 222 3.16 10.27 41.78
C GLY A 222 2.07 10.43 42.85
N LYS A 223 1.26 9.40 43.10
CA LYS A 223 0.12 9.48 44.02
C LYS A 223 -0.01 8.30 44.96
N LEU A 224 0.16 7.08 44.46
CA LEU A 224 -0.14 5.88 45.25
C LEU A 224 1.01 5.48 46.17
N TYR A 225 2.25 5.79 45.80
CA TYR A 225 3.43 5.58 46.64
C TYR A 225 3.82 6.84 47.41
N GLN A 226 4.39 6.63 48.60
CA GLN A 226 4.69 7.64 49.61
C GLN A 226 6.12 7.43 50.15
N PRO A 227 6.79 8.49 50.65
CA PRO A 227 6.35 9.88 50.76
C PRO A 227 6.45 10.69 49.45
N GLN A 228 5.46 11.54 49.18
CA GLN A 228 5.52 12.57 48.14
C GLN A 228 6.07 13.90 48.68
N PRO A 229 6.81 14.69 47.87
CA PRO A 229 7.18 14.46 46.46
C PRO A 229 8.45 13.62 46.26
N SER A 230 9.11 13.19 47.34
CA SER A 230 10.43 12.55 47.29
C SER A 230 10.44 11.28 46.43
N VAL A 231 9.44 10.40 46.55
CA VAL A 231 9.36 9.16 45.76
C VAL A 231 9.30 9.48 44.27
N TYR A 232 8.41 10.40 43.86
CA TYR A 232 8.30 10.77 42.46
C TYR A 232 9.56 11.46 41.92
N GLN A 233 10.20 12.32 42.73
CA GLN A 233 11.45 12.98 42.34
C GLN A 233 12.60 11.98 42.14
N THR A 234 12.69 10.96 43.00
CA THR A 234 13.66 9.88 42.83
C THR A 234 13.36 9.07 41.57
N PHE A 235 12.10 8.65 41.38
CA PHE A 235 11.64 7.88 40.23
C PHE A 235 11.91 8.59 38.89
N ILE A 236 11.50 9.85 38.75
CA ILE A 236 11.64 10.59 37.48
C ILE A 236 13.10 10.89 37.13
N ALA A 237 13.99 10.89 38.13
CA ALA A 237 15.43 11.08 37.95
C ALA A 237 16.16 9.79 37.53
N GLU A 238 15.50 8.62 37.58
CA GLU A 238 16.12 7.37 37.16
C GLU A 238 16.42 7.40 35.64
N PRO A 239 17.64 7.02 35.20
CA PRO A 239 18.02 7.14 33.80
C PRO A 239 17.07 6.43 32.82
N TYR A 240 16.57 5.25 33.18
CA TYR A 240 15.65 4.50 32.32
C TYR A 240 14.27 5.17 32.21
N ILE A 241 13.83 5.89 33.25
CA ILE A 241 12.60 6.69 33.20
C ILE A 241 12.78 7.93 32.32
N ILE A 242 13.94 8.59 32.38
CA ILE A 242 14.26 9.70 31.47
C ILE A 242 14.19 9.22 30.01
N TRP A 243 14.77 8.05 29.70
CA TRP A 243 14.63 7.43 28.38
C TRP A 243 13.18 7.06 28.05
N GLY A 244 12.38 6.64 29.02
CA GLY A 244 10.94 6.41 28.87
C GLY A 244 10.17 7.67 28.48
N CYS A 245 10.51 8.81 29.07
CA CYS A 245 9.97 10.12 28.69
C CYS A 245 10.33 10.49 27.25
N PHE A 246 11.58 10.26 26.82
CA PHE A 246 11.97 10.46 25.43
C PHE A 246 11.25 9.49 24.47
N ALA A 247 11.11 8.22 24.85
CA ALA A 247 10.36 7.24 24.06
C ALA A 247 8.90 7.67 23.89
N MET A 248 8.25 8.13 24.97
CA MET A 248 6.89 8.68 24.95
C MET A 248 6.79 9.93 24.05
N LEU A 249 7.75 10.84 24.15
CA LEU A 249 7.82 12.03 23.29
C LEU A 249 7.92 11.64 21.81
N PHE A 250 8.81 10.71 21.46
CA PHE A 250 9.02 10.29 20.09
C PHE A 250 7.84 9.51 19.51
N ILE A 251 7.22 8.59 20.25
CA ILE A 251 6.02 7.89 19.75
C ILE A 251 4.81 8.83 19.63
N THR A 252 4.70 9.84 20.50
CA THR A 252 3.69 10.89 20.38
C THR A 252 3.93 11.72 19.11
N PHE A 253 5.17 12.13 18.85
CA PHE A 253 5.54 12.80 17.60
C PHE A 253 5.18 11.94 16.38
N LEU A 254 5.58 10.67 16.38
CA LEU A 254 5.27 9.74 15.29
C LEU A 254 3.77 9.61 15.08
N TYR A 255 2.98 9.48 16.14
CA TYR A 255 1.52 9.39 16.02
C TYR A 255 0.92 10.67 15.42
N VAL A 256 1.24 11.84 15.99
CA VAL A 256 0.65 13.13 15.58
C VAL A 256 1.04 13.49 14.15
N PHE A 257 2.31 13.40 13.80
CA PHE A 257 2.79 13.75 12.45
C PHE A 257 2.42 12.70 11.38
N SER A 258 1.92 11.54 11.78
CA SER A 258 1.32 10.54 10.87
C SER A 258 -0.18 10.74 10.65
N LEU A 259 -0.83 11.71 11.30
CA LEU A 259 -2.23 12.03 11.05
C LEU A 259 -2.39 12.68 9.69
N ARG A 260 -3.38 12.23 8.90
CA ARG A 260 -3.64 12.73 7.54
C ARG A 260 -3.71 14.25 7.48
N ARG A 261 -4.36 14.87 8.46
CA ARG A 261 -4.50 16.34 8.55
C ARG A 261 -3.15 17.04 8.73
N VAL A 262 -2.29 16.49 9.59
CA VAL A 262 -0.95 17.06 9.83
C VAL A 262 -0.07 16.88 8.60
N ILE A 263 -0.12 15.72 7.94
CA ILE A 263 0.59 15.47 6.67
C ILE A 263 0.15 16.47 5.58
N GLN A 264 -1.14 16.81 5.52
CA GLN A 264 -1.66 17.81 4.58
C GLN A 264 -1.12 19.22 4.87
N TRP A 265 -0.86 19.55 6.14
CA TRP A 265 -0.30 20.84 6.53
C TRP A 265 1.22 20.92 6.32
N THR A 266 1.96 19.86 6.67
CA THR A 266 3.44 19.87 6.61
C THR A 266 3.99 19.37 5.28
N GLY A 267 3.17 18.71 4.46
CA GLY A 267 3.58 18.01 3.25
C GLY A 267 4.08 16.58 3.50
N TYR A 268 3.92 15.73 2.49
CA TYR A 268 4.28 14.31 2.54
C TYR A 268 5.80 14.07 2.71
N GLU A 269 6.62 14.96 2.16
CA GLU A 269 8.07 14.84 2.24
C GLU A 269 8.61 15.10 3.64
N PHE A 270 8.03 16.08 4.35
CA PHE A 270 8.34 16.32 5.75
C PHE A 270 7.96 15.10 6.59
N PHE A 271 6.74 14.58 6.41
CA PHE A 271 6.26 13.39 7.10
C PHE A 271 7.22 12.21 6.93
N LYS A 272 7.57 11.86 5.69
CA LYS A 272 8.40 10.69 5.39
C LYS A 272 9.80 10.80 6.01
N LYS A 273 10.44 11.97 5.92
CA LYS A 273 11.79 12.20 6.47
C LYS A 273 11.79 12.20 8.00
N SER A 274 10.92 12.99 8.60
CA SER A 274 10.81 13.10 10.06
C SER A 274 10.41 11.77 10.70
N HIS A 275 9.49 11.02 10.08
CA HIS A 275 9.07 9.72 10.58
C HIS A 275 10.24 8.72 10.63
N TYR A 276 11.09 8.65 9.58
CA TYR A 276 12.25 7.75 9.57
C TYR A 276 13.28 8.10 10.66
N VAL A 277 13.57 9.39 10.83
CA VAL A 277 14.53 9.87 11.83
C VAL A 277 14.01 9.62 13.24
N VAL A 278 12.77 10.05 13.53
CA VAL A 278 12.18 9.93 14.86
C VAL A 278 11.86 8.47 15.20
N ALA A 279 11.54 7.61 14.22
CA ALA A 279 11.38 6.17 14.46
C ALA A 279 12.71 5.53 14.91
N SER A 280 13.83 5.92 14.32
CA SER A 280 15.16 5.45 14.76
C SER A 280 15.47 5.91 16.19
N LEU A 281 15.17 7.18 16.51
CA LEU A 281 15.33 7.72 17.86
C LEU A 281 14.40 7.05 18.88
N TYR A 282 13.16 6.75 18.50
CA TYR A 282 12.21 5.99 19.31
C TYR A 282 12.74 4.60 19.66
N ILE A 283 13.26 3.85 18.69
CA ILE A 283 13.86 2.52 18.92
C ILE A 283 15.04 2.63 19.90
N GLY A 284 15.91 3.62 19.73
CA GLY A 284 17.02 3.88 20.64
C GLY A 284 16.56 4.25 22.06
N ALA A 285 15.54 5.10 22.17
CA ALA A 285 14.97 5.51 23.45
C ALA A 285 14.28 4.34 24.17
N CYS A 286 13.57 3.46 23.45
CA CYS A 286 13.03 2.23 24.01
C CYS A 286 14.13 1.29 24.52
N TRP A 287 15.26 1.19 23.82
CA TRP A 287 16.39 0.42 24.33
C TRP A 287 16.91 1.00 25.66
N GLY A 288 17.10 2.32 25.73
CA GLY A 288 17.53 2.99 26.96
C GLY A 288 16.50 2.95 28.10
N HIS A 289 15.20 2.89 27.77
CA HIS A 289 14.12 2.82 28.74
C HIS A 289 14.01 1.45 29.42
N TRP A 290 14.24 0.36 28.68
CA TRP A 290 14.21 -0.96 29.28
C TRP A 290 15.10 -1.95 28.52
N ASP A 291 16.32 -2.11 29.00
CA ASP A 291 17.37 -2.91 28.36
C ASP A 291 17.02 -4.40 28.31
N LYS A 292 16.17 -4.92 29.21
CA LYS A 292 15.79 -6.34 29.22
C LYS A 292 14.92 -6.76 28.04
N LEU A 293 14.29 -5.80 27.37
CA LEU A 293 13.50 -6.01 26.15
C LEU A 293 14.27 -5.60 24.87
N TYR A 294 15.59 -5.41 24.95
CA TYR A 294 16.43 -4.97 23.84
C TYR A 294 16.25 -5.83 22.58
N PHE A 295 15.98 -7.12 22.72
CA PHE A 295 15.88 -8.05 21.59
C PHE A 295 14.71 -7.70 20.65
N TRP A 296 13.64 -7.08 21.14
CA TRP A 296 12.56 -6.56 20.28
C TRP A 296 13.00 -5.33 19.48
N MET A 297 13.78 -4.45 20.09
CA MET A 297 14.38 -3.28 19.42
C MET A 297 15.44 -3.71 18.40
N LEU A 298 16.27 -4.69 18.76
CA LEU A 298 17.24 -5.30 17.87
C LEU A 298 16.57 -5.97 16.66
N ALA A 299 15.48 -6.72 16.87
CA ALA A 299 14.69 -7.28 15.78
C ALA A 299 14.15 -6.19 14.84
N SER A 300 13.67 -5.08 15.39
CA SER A 300 13.19 -3.93 14.62
C SER A 300 14.31 -3.32 13.78
N LEU A 301 15.50 -3.12 14.38
CA LEU A 301 16.67 -2.58 13.70
C LEU A 301 17.16 -3.50 12.58
N ILE A 302 17.21 -4.82 12.81
CA ILE A 302 17.58 -5.82 11.80
C ILE A 302 16.65 -5.70 10.58
N VAL A 303 15.34 -5.58 10.79
CA VAL A 303 14.38 -5.44 9.68
C VAL A 303 14.64 -4.15 8.89
N VAL A 304 14.88 -3.01 9.57
CA VAL A 304 15.20 -1.74 8.89
C VAL A 304 16.50 -1.85 8.10
N LEU A 305 17.56 -2.39 8.71
CA LEU A 305 18.88 -2.50 8.07
C LEU A 305 18.88 -3.48 6.89
N LEU A 306 18.16 -4.59 7.01
CA LEU A 306 18.00 -5.54 5.90
C LEU A 306 17.25 -4.90 4.73
N ASP A 307 16.14 -4.20 5.01
CA ASP A 307 15.37 -3.49 3.99
C ASP A 307 16.20 -2.37 3.33
N LEU A 308 17.00 -1.61 4.08
CA LEU A 308 17.91 -0.61 3.52
C LEU A 308 19.04 -1.24 2.69
N GLY A 309 19.67 -2.29 3.22
CA GLY A 309 20.78 -2.98 2.57
C GLY A 309 20.39 -3.61 1.24
N LEU A 310 19.23 -4.27 1.18
CA LEU A 310 18.70 -4.86 -0.05
C LEU A 310 18.36 -3.78 -1.11
N ARG A 311 17.86 -2.62 -0.70
CA ARG A 311 17.63 -1.49 -1.62
C ARG A 311 18.93 -0.96 -2.21
N ILE A 312 19.95 -0.74 -1.37
CA ILE A 312 21.27 -0.26 -1.82
C ILE A 312 21.91 -1.27 -2.76
N LEU A 313 21.82 -2.56 -2.42
CA LEU A 313 22.29 -3.65 -3.28
C LEU A 313 21.55 -3.63 -4.63
N GLY A 314 20.22 -3.51 -4.64
CA GLY A 314 19.42 -3.43 -5.86
C GLY A 314 19.78 -2.24 -6.75
N ILE A 315 20.02 -1.07 -6.16
CA ILE A 315 20.52 0.11 -6.90
C ILE A 315 21.90 -0.20 -7.51
N GLY A 316 22.80 -0.81 -6.72
CA GLY A 316 24.12 -1.22 -7.18
C GLY A 316 24.04 -2.18 -8.36
N LEU A 317 23.24 -3.24 -8.25
CA LEU A 317 23.06 -4.23 -9.31
C LEU A 317 22.43 -3.63 -10.59
N ASN A 318 21.57 -2.62 -10.47
CA ASN A 318 20.93 -1.98 -11.61
C ASN A 318 21.81 -0.94 -12.30
N HIS A 319 22.74 -0.29 -11.59
CA HIS A 319 23.44 0.89 -12.12
C HIS A 319 24.96 0.82 -12.09
N ILE A 320 25.56 -0.12 -11.35
CA ILE A 320 27.01 -0.35 -11.35
C ILE A 320 27.34 -1.40 -12.39
N GLY A 321 28.16 -1.01 -13.36
CA GLY A 321 28.60 -1.90 -14.42
C GLY A 321 29.72 -1.27 -15.24
N TYR A 322 30.06 -1.90 -16.36
CA TYR A 322 31.01 -1.32 -17.31
C TYR A 322 30.37 -0.11 -18.02
N THR A 323 31.01 1.03 -17.88
CA THR A 323 30.64 2.28 -18.55
C THR A 323 31.10 2.26 -20.01
N LYS A 324 30.64 3.24 -20.81
CA LYS A 324 31.09 3.42 -22.19
C LYS A 324 32.61 3.65 -22.32
N SER A 325 33.26 4.11 -21.25
CA SER A 325 34.73 4.26 -21.17
C SER A 325 35.46 2.97 -20.79
N GLY A 326 34.77 1.84 -20.62
CA GLY A 326 35.37 0.55 -20.26
C GLY A 326 35.74 0.41 -18.77
N SER A 327 35.54 1.43 -17.96
CA SER A 327 35.72 1.38 -16.50
C SER A 327 34.43 0.96 -15.79
N VAL A 328 34.56 0.30 -14.63
CA VAL A 328 33.42 0.05 -13.75
C VAL A 328 32.97 1.37 -13.13
N GLY A 329 31.70 1.70 -13.26
CA GLY A 329 31.14 2.95 -12.76
C GLY A 329 29.62 2.91 -12.63
N PHE A 330 29.08 3.99 -12.06
CA PHE A 330 27.63 4.17 -11.90
C PHE A 330 27.05 4.86 -13.12
N THR A 331 26.10 4.21 -13.81
CA THR A 331 25.43 4.75 -15.00
C THR A 331 23.93 4.90 -14.74
N PRO A 332 23.41 6.12 -14.56
CA PRO A 332 21.96 6.36 -14.51
C PRO A 332 21.34 6.16 -15.90
N ALA A 333 20.04 5.84 -15.93
CA ALA A 333 19.30 5.70 -17.18
C ALA A 333 19.06 7.09 -17.82
N PRO A 334 19.43 7.31 -19.10
CA PRO A 334 19.15 8.57 -19.78
C PRO A 334 17.69 8.58 -20.27
N ALA A 335 16.84 9.37 -19.62
CA ALA A 335 15.41 9.39 -19.90
C ALA A 335 14.97 10.62 -20.70
N THR A 336 14.15 10.36 -21.72
CA THR A 336 13.45 11.40 -22.47
C THR A 336 12.12 11.71 -21.79
N LEU A 337 11.76 12.99 -21.72
CA LEU A 337 10.51 13.46 -21.11
C LEU A 337 9.64 14.11 -22.19
N ARG A 338 8.36 13.77 -22.22
CA ARG A 338 7.34 14.43 -23.04
C ARG A 338 6.20 14.89 -22.14
N THR A 339 5.77 16.14 -22.30
CA THR A 339 4.65 16.69 -21.52
C THR A 339 3.37 16.75 -22.35
N PHE A 340 2.25 16.52 -21.69
CA PHE A 340 0.92 16.55 -22.28
C PHE A 340 0.00 17.41 -21.42
N GLY A 341 -0.66 18.38 -22.05
CA GLY A 341 -1.58 19.31 -21.38
C GLY A 341 -0.88 20.30 -20.43
N THR A 342 -1.65 21.29 -19.99
CA THR A 342 -1.17 22.41 -19.17
C THR A 342 -1.83 22.44 -17.79
N GLY A 343 -1.19 23.12 -16.85
CA GLY A 343 -1.70 23.35 -15.49
C GLY A 343 -1.98 22.06 -14.69
N PRO A 344 -3.15 21.91 -14.05
CA PRO A 344 -3.45 20.79 -13.16
C PRO A 344 -3.70 19.46 -13.88
N ASP A 345 -3.85 19.49 -15.21
CA ASP A 345 -4.07 18.31 -16.04
C ASP A 345 -2.76 17.80 -16.69
N THR A 346 -1.61 18.41 -16.40
CA THR A 346 -0.32 18.02 -16.98
C THR A 346 0.06 16.57 -16.65
N VAL A 347 0.45 15.83 -17.69
CA VAL A 347 0.96 14.46 -17.63
C VAL A 347 2.31 14.39 -18.32
N ILE A 348 3.22 13.60 -17.78
CA ILE A 348 4.58 13.40 -18.27
C ILE A 348 4.70 11.95 -18.71
N ARG A 349 5.10 11.73 -19.97
CA ARG A 349 5.58 10.43 -20.45
C ARG A 349 7.09 10.40 -20.36
N ILE A 350 7.61 9.33 -19.74
CA ILE A 350 9.04 9.10 -19.58
C ILE A 350 9.39 7.84 -20.35
N ASP A 351 10.35 7.93 -21.26
CA ASP A 351 10.84 6.79 -22.04
C ASP A 351 12.37 6.67 -21.92
N PHE A 352 12.86 5.48 -21.59
CA PHE A 352 14.27 5.14 -21.59
C PHE A 352 14.53 3.64 -21.76
N SER A 353 15.73 3.30 -22.24
CA SER A 353 16.21 1.92 -22.28
C SER A 353 17.39 1.76 -21.33
N HIS A 354 17.31 0.79 -20.43
CA HIS A 354 18.34 0.57 -19.41
C HIS A 354 18.52 -0.93 -19.11
N PRO A 355 19.76 -1.45 -19.00
CA PRO A 355 19.99 -2.83 -18.56
C PRO A 355 19.53 -3.02 -17.12
N SER A 356 18.32 -3.54 -16.95
CA SER A 356 17.68 -3.79 -15.67
C SER A 356 17.08 -5.21 -15.63
N PRO A 357 16.82 -5.77 -14.44
CA PRO A 357 16.06 -7.01 -14.34
C PRO A 357 14.68 -6.83 -14.99
N ALA A 358 14.28 -7.78 -15.84
CA ALA A 358 12.97 -7.76 -16.47
C ALA A 358 11.84 -7.77 -15.41
N TRP A 359 10.87 -6.86 -15.54
CA TRP A 359 9.68 -6.87 -14.70
C TRP A 359 8.65 -7.87 -15.21
N LYS A 360 7.61 -8.08 -14.41
CA LYS A 360 6.40 -8.79 -14.80
C LYS A 360 5.22 -7.81 -14.72
N PRO A 361 4.18 -7.95 -15.56
CA PRO A 361 3.00 -7.11 -15.47
C PRO A 361 2.45 -7.06 -14.04
N GLY A 362 2.10 -5.85 -13.59
CA GLY A 362 1.70 -5.56 -12.21
C GLY A 362 2.85 -5.15 -11.27
N GLN A 363 4.12 -5.38 -11.61
CA GLN A 363 5.25 -4.86 -10.83
C GLN A 363 5.50 -3.36 -11.08
N HIS A 364 6.28 -2.72 -10.23
CA HIS A 364 6.63 -1.30 -10.32
C HIS A 364 8.09 -1.05 -9.95
N TYR A 365 8.61 0.13 -10.28
CA TYR A 365 9.93 0.59 -9.84
C TYR A 365 9.79 1.85 -9.00
N TYR A 366 10.75 2.07 -8.11
CA TYR A 366 10.96 3.38 -7.53
C TYR A 366 11.92 4.16 -8.42
N LEU A 367 11.47 5.31 -8.92
CA LEU A 367 12.30 6.20 -9.73
C LEU A 367 12.75 7.38 -8.86
N CYS A 368 14.04 7.69 -8.96
CA CYS A 368 14.68 8.87 -8.41
C CYS A 368 15.18 9.71 -9.58
N PHE A 369 14.97 11.02 -9.51
CA PHE A 369 15.38 11.99 -10.53
C PHE A 369 16.49 12.86 -9.95
N PRO A 370 17.79 12.50 -10.10
CA PRO A 370 18.89 13.20 -9.44
C PRO A 370 19.00 14.68 -9.80
N ALA A 371 18.50 15.08 -10.96
CA ALA A 371 18.41 16.49 -11.36
C ALA A 371 17.49 17.33 -10.43
N LEU A 372 16.59 16.68 -9.69
CA LEU A 372 15.67 17.30 -8.74
C LEU A 372 16.04 16.98 -7.29
N SER A 373 16.15 15.69 -6.96
CA SER A 373 16.52 15.22 -5.63
C SER A 373 17.09 13.81 -5.66
N ILE A 374 18.18 13.60 -4.91
CA ILE A 374 18.76 12.27 -4.68
C ILE A 374 18.17 11.54 -3.46
N TRP A 375 17.40 12.26 -2.63
CA TRP A 375 16.84 11.74 -1.38
C TRP A 375 15.41 11.22 -1.54
N GLN A 376 14.85 11.34 -2.75
CA GLN A 376 13.45 11.06 -3.03
C GLN A 376 13.36 10.04 -4.15
N SER A 377 12.59 8.99 -3.89
CA SER A 377 12.19 8.02 -4.89
C SER A 377 10.70 7.74 -4.76
N HIS A 378 10.03 7.64 -5.89
CA HIS A 378 8.58 7.50 -5.98
C HIS A 378 8.21 6.27 -6.84
N PRO A 379 7.16 5.52 -6.45
CA PRO A 379 6.78 4.30 -7.15
C PRO A 379 6.04 4.63 -8.45
N PHE A 380 6.47 4.02 -9.56
CA PHE A 380 5.80 4.11 -10.85
C PHE A 380 5.73 2.75 -11.53
N THR A 381 4.58 2.47 -12.13
CA THR A 381 4.31 1.23 -12.86
C THR A 381 4.74 1.40 -14.31
N PRO A 382 5.60 0.51 -14.85
CA PRO A 382 5.89 0.52 -16.28
C PRO A 382 4.61 0.27 -17.07
N SER A 383 4.29 1.16 -18.03
CA SER A 383 3.19 0.96 -18.97
C SER A 383 3.58 0.09 -20.16
N SER A 384 4.89 -0.10 -20.37
CA SER A 384 5.43 -0.98 -21.41
C SER A 384 5.36 -2.46 -21.01
N LEU A 385 5.37 -3.33 -22.04
CA LEU A 385 5.51 -4.77 -21.84
C LEU A 385 6.94 -5.13 -21.40
N PRO A 386 7.11 -6.22 -20.63
CA PRO A 386 8.44 -6.70 -20.28
C PRO A 386 9.24 -7.08 -21.54
N PRO A 387 10.58 -6.96 -21.51
CA PRO A 387 11.39 -7.22 -22.68
C PRO A 387 11.32 -8.68 -23.13
N THR A 388 11.39 -8.90 -24.44
CA THR A 388 11.68 -10.21 -25.02
C THR A 388 13.08 -10.66 -24.57
N ALA A 389 13.28 -11.97 -24.41
CA ALA A 389 14.55 -12.53 -23.96
C ALA A 389 15.74 -12.00 -24.80
N GLY A 390 16.76 -11.46 -24.12
CA GLY A 390 17.96 -10.92 -24.74
C GLY A 390 17.88 -9.45 -25.19
N ALA A 391 16.71 -8.81 -25.13
CA ALA A 391 16.56 -7.39 -25.45
C ALA A 391 16.79 -6.50 -24.22
N THR A 392 17.38 -5.33 -24.42
CA THR A 392 17.47 -4.30 -23.38
C THR A 392 16.07 -3.83 -22.99
N PRO A 393 15.71 -3.84 -21.69
CA PRO A 393 14.41 -3.37 -21.24
C PRO A 393 14.13 -1.91 -21.64
N HIS A 394 12.99 -1.69 -22.28
CA HIS A 394 12.48 -0.36 -22.61
C HIS A 394 11.37 0.04 -21.63
N HIS A 395 11.64 1.04 -20.81
CA HIS A 395 10.73 1.51 -19.78
C HIS A 395 9.94 2.72 -20.26
N THR A 396 8.62 2.61 -20.18
CA THR A 396 7.70 3.74 -20.35
C THR A 396 6.92 3.97 -19.07
N TYR A 397 6.83 5.23 -18.61
CA TYR A 397 6.03 5.62 -17.45
C TYR A 397 5.13 6.80 -17.79
N ILE A 398 3.88 6.75 -17.33
CA ILE A 398 2.92 7.86 -17.46
C ILE A 398 2.66 8.43 -16.08
N ILE A 399 3.08 9.68 -15.86
CA ILE A 399 3.10 10.33 -14.55
C ILE A 399 2.23 11.57 -14.60
N ARG A 400 1.21 11.64 -13.73
CA ARG A 400 0.45 12.86 -13.53
C ARG A 400 1.25 13.84 -12.68
N ALA A 401 1.36 15.09 -13.13
CA ALA A 401 1.89 16.16 -12.32
C ALA A 401 0.89 16.49 -11.19
N LEU A 402 1.31 16.23 -9.95
CA LEU A 402 0.60 16.63 -8.73
C LEU A 402 1.44 17.68 -8.01
N SER A 403 1.27 17.88 -6.71
CA SER A 403 2.16 18.71 -5.90
C SER A 403 3.52 18.03 -5.65
N GLY A 404 4.56 18.82 -5.35
CA GLY A 404 5.86 18.31 -4.89
C GLY A 404 6.76 17.86 -6.04
N GLU A 405 7.32 16.64 -5.95
CA GLU A 405 8.34 16.16 -6.89
C GLU A 405 7.83 16.03 -8.33
N THR A 406 6.60 15.55 -8.53
CA THR A 406 6.03 15.39 -9.87
C THR A 406 5.73 16.74 -10.55
N PHE A 407 5.42 17.79 -9.78
CA PHE A 407 5.35 19.17 -10.31
C PHE A 407 6.72 19.65 -10.80
N ARG A 408 7.74 19.46 -9.97
CA ARG A 408 9.13 19.83 -10.31
C ARG A 408 9.61 19.08 -11.54
N LEU A 409 9.21 17.81 -11.69
CA LEU A 409 9.49 17.02 -12.89
C LEU A 409 8.76 17.56 -14.12
N ALA A 410 7.52 18.03 -14.00
CA ALA A 410 6.79 18.66 -15.11
C ALA A 410 7.41 19.99 -15.53
N LYS A 411 7.97 20.75 -14.58
CA LYS A 411 8.73 21.97 -14.88
C LYS A 411 10.03 21.62 -15.61
N LEU A 412 10.81 20.68 -15.07
CA LEU A 412 12.05 20.20 -15.69
C LEU A 412 11.80 19.69 -17.11
N ALA A 413 10.74 18.90 -17.32
CA ALA A 413 10.39 18.35 -18.63
C ALA A 413 10.14 19.41 -19.71
N ARG A 414 9.65 20.60 -19.33
CA ARG A 414 9.48 21.74 -20.23
C ARG A 414 10.79 22.48 -20.49
N GLU A 415 11.68 22.55 -19.50
CA GLU A 415 12.98 23.22 -19.62
C GLU A 415 13.98 22.44 -20.49
N ILE A 416 13.93 21.10 -20.43
CA ILE A 416 14.92 20.22 -21.08
C ILE A 416 14.44 19.65 -22.43
N GLU A 417 13.39 20.21 -23.02
CA GLU A 417 12.73 19.68 -24.21
C GLU A 417 13.74 19.26 -25.29
N GLY A 418 13.66 17.99 -25.74
CA GLY A 418 14.58 17.41 -26.72
C GLY A 418 15.89 16.83 -26.15
N THR A 419 16.13 16.91 -24.84
CA THR A 419 17.31 16.34 -24.16
C THR A 419 16.93 15.25 -23.16
N THR A 420 17.93 14.62 -22.52
CA THR A 420 17.72 13.54 -21.54
C THR A 420 18.04 13.97 -20.13
N THR A 421 17.33 13.40 -19.15
CA THR A 421 17.61 13.55 -17.72
C THR A 421 18.04 12.20 -17.12
N PRO A 422 19.00 12.16 -16.17
CA PRO A 422 19.34 10.92 -15.49
C PRO A 422 18.17 10.43 -14.62
N VAL A 423 17.92 9.11 -14.66
CA VAL A 423 16.96 8.41 -13.78
C VAL A 423 17.66 7.25 -13.09
N ILE A 424 17.48 7.15 -11.78
CA ILE A 424 17.91 6.00 -10.99
C ILE A 424 16.67 5.17 -10.68
N LEU A 425 16.69 3.87 -11.01
CA LEU A 425 15.61 2.94 -10.77
C LEU A 425 15.98 1.87 -9.74
N THR A 426 15.05 1.61 -8.82
CA THR A 426 15.12 0.49 -7.87
C THR A 426 13.92 -0.42 -8.06
N GLY A 427 14.13 -1.73 -8.13
CA GLY A 427 13.09 -2.73 -8.37
C GLY A 427 13.54 -3.82 -9.36
N PRO A 428 12.61 -4.63 -9.88
CA PRO A 428 11.16 -4.48 -9.78
C PRO A 428 10.56 -4.89 -8.42
N TYR A 429 9.53 -4.17 -7.97
CA TYR A 429 8.78 -4.40 -6.74
C TYR A 429 7.37 -4.93 -6.99
N GLY A 430 6.85 -5.67 -6.00
CA GLY A 430 5.51 -6.27 -6.03
C GLY A 430 5.49 -7.66 -6.69
N ALA A 431 4.29 -8.25 -6.73
CA ALA A 431 4.08 -9.56 -7.33
C ALA A 431 3.62 -9.44 -8.79
N ARG A 432 3.88 -10.48 -9.60
CA ARG A 432 3.27 -10.61 -10.92
C ARG A 432 1.75 -10.67 -10.76
N VAL A 433 1.06 -9.82 -11.50
CA VAL A 433 -0.40 -9.88 -11.66
C VAL A 433 -0.65 -10.52 -13.01
N THR A 434 -1.19 -11.73 -13.01
CA THR A 434 -1.62 -12.42 -14.23
C THR A 434 -3.11 -12.71 -14.16
N PRO A 435 -3.84 -12.49 -15.25
CA PRO A 435 -5.19 -13.02 -15.33
C PRO A 435 -5.13 -14.55 -15.18
N GLU A 436 -5.84 -15.07 -14.19
CA GLU A 436 -5.92 -16.51 -13.94
C GLU A 436 -6.96 -17.19 -14.86
N THR A 437 -7.69 -16.39 -15.63
CA THR A 437 -8.87 -16.74 -16.40
C THR A 437 -8.77 -16.17 -17.80
N PRO A 438 -9.37 -16.83 -18.81
CA PRO A 438 -9.39 -16.30 -20.18
C PRO A 438 -10.22 -15.00 -20.26
N ASN A 439 -11.18 -14.80 -19.36
CA ASN A 439 -11.98 -13.59 -19.26
C ASN A 439 -11.27 -12.54 -18.38
N LEU A 440 -10.86 -11.43 -18.99
CA LEU A 440 -10.23 -10.28 -18.35
C LEU A 440 -11.03 -9.00 -18.62
N LEU A 441 -11.47 -8.33 -17.56
CA LEU A 441 -11.95 -6.95 -17.60
C LEU A 441 -10.91 -6.03 -16.94
N ALA A 442 -10.24 -5.22 -17.73
CA ALA A 442 -9.28 -4.24 -17.25
C ALA A 442 -9.93 -2.84 -17.21
N VAL A 443 -9.94 -2.20 -16.03
CA VAL A 443 -10.53 -0.85 -15.87
C VAL A 443 -9.44 0.14 -15.47
N ALA A 444 -9.23 1.19 -16.25
CA ALA A 444 -8.27 2.24 -15.98
C ALA A 444 -8.99 3.58 -15.77
N GLY A 445 -8.52 4.38 -14.80
CA GLY A 445 -8.89 5.79 -14.68
C GLY A 445 -7.68 6.70 -14.79
N GLY A 446 -7.68 7.61 -15.75
CA GLY A 446 -6.55 8.52 -16.01
C GLY A 446 -5.23 7.75 -16.15
N THR A 447 -4.21 8.12 -15.37
CA THR A 447 -2.89 7.48 -15.40
C THR A 447 -2.86 6.05 -14.84
N GLY A 448 -3.98 5.55 -14.29
CA GLY A 448 -4.14 4.13 -13.97
C GLY A 448 -3.99 3.21 -15.19
N ILE A 449 -4.01 3.75 -16.41
CA ILE A 449 -3.71 3.03 -17.64
C ILE A 449 -2.34 2.36 -17.62
N SER A 450 -1.35 2.93 -16.91
CA SER A 450 -0.02 2.31 -16.80
C SER A 450 -0.03 0.93 -16.17
N PHE A 451 -1.02 0.63 -15.33
CA PHE A 451 -1.21 -0.72 -14.79
C PHE A 451 -2.00 -1.62 -15.74
N SER A 452 -3.13 -1.14 -16.24
CA SER A 452 -4.09 -1.94 -17.00
C SER A 452 -3.59 -2.27 -18.41
N LEU A 453 -2.89 -1.34 -19.07
CA LEU A 453 -2.44 -1.47 -20.45
C LEU A 453 -1.51 -2.68 -20.70
N PRO A 454 -0.40 -2.87 -19.97
CA PRO A 454 0.48 -4.02 -20.20
C PRO A 454 -0.21 -5.37 -19.92
N LEU A 455 -1.19 -5.41 -19.01
CA LEU A 455 -1.98 -6.61 -18.74
C LEU A 455 -2.86 -6.99 -19.94
N VAL A 456 -3.52 -6.00 -20.54
CA VAL A 456 -4.36 -6.19 -21.72
C VAL A 456 -3.53 -6.54 -22.95
N LEU A 457 -2.38 -5.88 -23.15
CA LEU A 457 -1.45 -6.20 -24.23
C LEU A 457 -0.92 -7.63 -24.12
N GLU A 458 -0.52 -8.08 -22.91
CA GLU A 458 -0.08 -9.47 -22.67
C GLU A 458 -1.23 -10.45 -22.95
N ALA A 459 -2.45 -10.16 -22.48
CA ALA A 459 -3.63 -11.01 -22.68
C ALA A 459 -4.03 -11.09 -24.16
N ALA A 460 -4.09 -9.98 -24.88
CA ALA A 460 -4.45 -9.90 -26.29
C ALA A 460 -3.43 -10.67 -27.18
N GLY A 461 -2.16 -10.72 -26.78
CA GLY A 461 -1.12 -11.51 -27.45
C GLY A 461 -1.06 -12.99 -27.04
N SER A 462 -1.85 -13.43 -26.06
CA SER A 462 -1.76 -14.76 -25.46
C SER A 462 -2.81 -15.74 -26.00
N GLU A 463 -2.41 -16.96 -26.38
CA GLU A 463 -3.36 -18.03 -26.73
C GLU A 463 -4.27 -18.42 -25.55
N ALA A 464 -3.81 -18.25 -24.30
CA ALA A 464 -4.59 -18.58 -23.11
C ALA A 464 -5.87 -17.74 -22.95
N HIS A 465 -5.95 -16.59 -23.61
CA HIS A 465 -7.09 -15.67 -23.57
C HIS A 465 -7.90 -15.70 -24.86
N LYS A 466 -7.50 -16.49 -25.86
CA LYS A 466 -8.19 -16.57 -27.16
C LYS A 466 -9.62 -17.05 -27.06
N ALA A 467 -9.87 -17.96 -26.12
CA ALA A 467 -11.19 -18.49 -25.84
C ALA A 467 -12.02 -17.60 -24.91
N GLY A 468 -11.51 -16.44 -24.49
CA GLY A 468 -12.13 -15.54 -23.51
C GLY A 468 -12.43 -14.14 -24.04
N LEU A 469 -13.14 -13.36 -23.24
CA LEU A 469 -13.36 -11.93 -23.52
C LEU A 469 -12.28 -11.09 -22.82
N VAL A 470 -11.46 -10.39 -23.59
CA VAL A 470 -10.50 -9.41 -23.06
C VAL A 470 -11.05 -8.01 -23.36
N GLN A 471 -11.35 -7.23 -22.32
CA GLN A 471 -11.86 -5.87 -22.48
C GLN A 471 -11.04 -4.87 -21.67
N LEU A 472 -10.66 -3.75 -22.30
CA LEU A 472 -10.13 -2.56 -21.66
C LEU A 472 -11.20 -1.49 -21.60
N VAL A 473 -11.53 -1.04 -20.40
CA VAL A 473 -12.34 0.15 -20.15
C VAL A 473 -11.43 1.25 -19.63
N TRP A 474 -11.30 2.36 -20.37
CA TRP A 474 -10.46 3.48 -19.95
C TRP A 474 -11.28 4.75 -19.77
N VAL A 475 -11.29 5.29 -18.56
CA VAL A 475 -11.97 6.54 -18.23
C VAL A 475 -10.96 7.68 -18.18
N VAL A 476 -11.10 8.64 -19.10
CA VAL A 476 -10.22 9.82 -19.24
C VAL A 476 -11.02 11.11 -19.07
N ARG A 477 -10.30 12.21 -18.82
CA ARG A 477 -10.94 13.52 -18.69
C ARG A 477 -11.25 14.09 -20.05
N ARG A 478 -10.29 14.03 -20.98
CA ARG A 478 -10.36 14.66 -22.31
C ARG A 478 -9.89 13.69 -23.38
N ALA A 479 -10.37 13.82 -24.62
CA ALA A 479 -9.94 12.94 -25.71
C ALA A 479 -8.43 13.02 -25.96
N ARG A 480 -7.82 14.20 -25.80
CA ARG A 480 -6.36 14.39 -25.92
C ARG A 480 -5.52 13.50 -25.01
N ASP A 481 -6.09 13.01 -23.91
CA ASP A 481 -5.41 12.13 -22.96
C ASP A 481 -5.05 10.77 -23.61
N LEU A 482 -5.74 10.39 -24.69
CA LEU A 482 -5.42 9.19 -25.49
C LEU A 482 -4.00 9.26 -26.07
N ALA A 483 -3.47 10.47 -26.31
CA ALA A 483 -2.15 10.67 -26.89
C ALA A 483 -1.01 10.16 -25.99
N TRP A 484 -1.24 10.00 -24.68
CA TRP A 484 -0.22 9.49 -23.74
C TRP A 484 0.31 8.12 -24.15
N VAL A 485 -0.57 7.29 -24.73
CA VAL A 485 -0.32 5.89 -25.10
C VAL A 485 -0.76 5.60 -26.54
N LYS A 486 -0.58 6.59 -27.44
CA LYS A 486 -1.01 6.52 -28.85
C LYS A 486 -0.48 5.27 -29.57
N GLU A 487 0.80 4.97 -29.40
CA GLU A 487 1.45 3.83 -30.05
C GLU A 487 0.85 2.50 -29.56
N GLU A 488 0.66 2.39 -28.25
CA GLU A 488 0.13 1.19 -27.61
C GLU A 488 -1.37 0.97 -27.92
N LEU A 489 -2.15 2.05 -28.03
CA LEU A 489 -3.54 1.99 -28.51
C LEU A 489 -3.63 1.58 -29.98
N GLY A 490 -2.68 1.98 -30.82
CA GLY A 490 -2.59 1.51 -32.20
C GLY A 490 -2.45 -0.01 -32.27
N VAL A 491 -1.61 -0.60 -31.41
CA VAL A 491 -1.47 -2.06 -31.28
C VAL A 491 -2.79 -2.69 -30.82
N LEU A 492 -3.44 -2.15 -29.79
CA LEU A 492 -4.72 -2.67 -29.31
C LEU A 492 -5.83 -2.57 -30.35
N ARG A 493 -5.86 -1.50 -31.16
CA ARG A 493 -6.84 -1.35 -32.24
C ARG A 493 -6.64 -2.42 -33.32
N ALA A 494 -5.40 -2.69 -33.71
CA ALA A 494 -5.11 -3.79 -34.64
C ALA A 494 -5.60 -5.14 -34.10
N ARG A 495 -5.36 -5.40 -32.79
CA ARG A 495 -5.88 -6.60 -32.10
C ARG A 495 -7.40 -6.61 -31.97
N ALA A 496 -8.04 -5.46 -31.82
CA ALA A 496 -9.50 -5.35 -31.76
C ALA A 496 -10.15 -5.71 -33.10
N ALA A 497 -9.55 -5.30 -34.22
CA ALA A 497 -9.99 -5.70 -35.55
C ALA A 497 -9.95 -7.22 -35.77
N GLU A 498 -8.96 -7.90 -35.17
CA GLU A 498 -8.83 -9.36 -35.12
C GLU A 498 -9.83 -10.04 -34.15
N GLY A 499 -10.61 -9.27 -33.38
CA GLY A 499 -11.51 -9.77 -32.33
C GLY A 499 -10.80 -10.30 -31.08
N ARG A 500 -9.54 -9.90 -30.86
CA ARG A 500 -8.71 -10.36 -29.72
C ARG A 500 -8.92 -9.57 -28.44
N VAL A 501 -9.42 -8.34 -28.56
CA VAL A 501 -9.63 -7.41 -27.45
C VAL A 501 -10.75 -6.43 -27.81
N GLU A 502 -11.44 -5.92 -26.79
CA GLU A 502 -12.37 -4.81 -26.92
C GLU A 502 -11.87 -3.61 -26.11
N VAL A 503 -11.83 -2.42 -26.70
CA VAL A 503 -11.41 -1.19 -26.05
C VAL A 503 -12.58 -0.21 -26.03
N ARG A 504 -13.01 0.18 -24.83
CA ARG A 504 -14.03 1.19 -24.60
C ARG A 504 -13.41 2.35 -23.82
N THR A 505 -13.33 3.51 -24.45
CA THR A 505 -12.89 4.74 -23.79
C THR A 505 -14.10 5.60 -23.43
N PHE A 506 -14.15 6.08 -22.20
CA PHE A 506 -15.13 7.06 -21.74
C PHE A 506 -14.45 8.41 -21.48
N VAL A 507 -14.83 9.43 -22.24
CA VAL A 507 -14.37 10.81 -22.07
C VAL A 507 -15.38 11.57 -21.22
N THR A 508 -14.92 12.08 -20.08
CA THR A 508 -15.82 12.58 -19.02
C THR A 508 -16.02 14.09 -18.99
N ARG A 509 -15.24 14.90 -19.71
CA ARG A 509 -15.37 16.38 -19.71
C ARG A 509 -15.70 16.99 -21.07
N GLU A 510 -15.98 16.16 -22.06
CA GLU A 510 -16.29 16.59 -23.43
C GLU A 510 -17.61 15.93 -23.85
N GLY A 511 -18.46 16.68 -24.57
CA GLY A 511 -19.74 16.20 -25.11
C GLY A 511 -19.67 15.68 -26.54
N GLY A 512 -18.53 15.82 -27.22
CA GLY A 512 -18.28 15.31 -28.56
C GLY A 512 -16.80 15.44 -28.95
N PRO A 513 -16.41 14.92 -30.13
CA PRO A 513 -15.10 15.17 -30.70
C PRO A 513 -14.86 16.68 -30.81
N MET A 514 -13.64 17.15 -30.56
CA MET A 514 -13.31 18.54 -30.89
C MET A 514 -13.52 18.74 -32.40
N GLU A 515 -14.54 19.50 -32.79
CA GLU A 515 -14.57 20.13 -34.10
C GLU A 515 -13.38 21.11 -34.12
N GLY A 516 -12.49 20.98 -35.11
CA GLY A 516 -11.32 21.84 -35.20
C GLY A 516 -11.75 23.30 -35.10
N ASP A 517 -11.04 24.09 -34.31
CA ASP A 517 -11.29 25.52 -34.09
C ASP A 517 -11.42 26.25 -35.44
N GLY A 518 -12.65 26.31 -35.96
CA GLY A 518 -13.07 27.37 -36.86
C GLY A 518 -13.38 28.54 -35.96
N GLU A 519 -12.61 29.62 -36.12
CA GLU A 519 -12.87 30.89 -35.46
C GLU A 519 -14.36 31.25 -35.54
N GLU A 520 -15.10 31.03 -34.45
CA GLU A 520 -16.32 31.80 -34.21
C GLU A 520 -15.86 33.19 -33.78
N VAL A 521 -15.65 34.05 -34.77
CA VAL A 521 -15.60 35.50 -34.59
C VAL A 521 -17.00 35.93 -34.15
N VAL A 522 -17.27 35.86 -32.84
CA VAL A 522 -18.43 36.52 -32.25
C VAL A 522 -18.11 38.00 -32.16
N MET A 523 -18.54 38.76 -33.17
CA MET A 523 -18.62 40.21 -33.11
C MET A 523 -19.65 40.57 -32.03
N VAL A 524 -19.18 41.02 -30.85
CA VAL A 524 -20.05 41.63 -29.84
C VAL A 524 -20.03 43.14 -30.02
N ASP A 525 -21.14 43.65 -30.54
CA ASP A 525 -21.51 45.05 -30.51
C ASP A 525 -21.90 45.48 -29.09
N GLY A 526 -21.44 46.67 -28.69
CA GLY A 526 -22.14 47.58 -27.79
C GLY A 526 -22.44 47.15 -26.34
N GLY A 527 -21.52 47.49 -25.44
CA GLY A 527 -21.87 48.38 -24.32
C GLY A 527 -22.36 47.81 -22.98
N LYS A 528 -21.56 48.12 -21.95
CA LYS A 528 -21.82 48.31 -20.50
C LYS A 528 -21.43 47.19 -19.54
N GLU A 529 -20.48 47.59 -18.69
CA GLU A 529 -19.96 46.97 -17.47
C GLU A 529 -21.02 46.77 -16.39
N VAL A 530 -20.88 45.68 -15.63
CA VAL A 530 -21.18 45.65 -14.18
C VAL A 530 -20.17 44.74 -13.48
N GLU A 531 -19.40 45.32 -12.56
CA GLU A 531 -18.50 44.66 -11.61
C GLU A 531 -19.27 43.90 -10.52
N VAL A 532 -18.76 42.73 -10.11
CA VAL A 532 -18.84 42.26 -8.72
C VAL A 532 -17.54 41.55 -8.34
N GLU A 533 -16.75 42.21 -7.50
CA GLU A 533 -15.58 41.66 -6.81
C GLU A 533 -15.98 40.55 -5.82
N LYS A 534 -15.20 39.45 -5.79
CA LYS A 534 -14.70 38.92 -4.52
C LYS A 534 -13.41 38.11 -4.69
N MET A 535 -12.37 38.71 -4.12
CA MET A 535 -10.96 38.33 -4.05
C MET A 535 -10.70 37.17 -3.07
N VAL A 536 -9.89 36.17 -3.44
CA VAL A 536 -8.85 35.54 -2.57
C VAL A 536 -7.70 34.97 -3.43
N ALA A 537 -6.55 35.67 -3.33
CA ALA A 537 -5.14 35.25 -3.45
C ALA A 537 -4.66 34.45 -4.69
N VAL A 538 -4.16 35.19 -5.68
CA VAL A 538 -3.23 34.73 -6.71
C VAL A 538 -1.80 35.11 -6.26
N VAL A 539 -0.88 34.15 -6.34
CA VAL A 539 0.57 34.42 -6.32
C VAL A 539 0.96 34.69 -7.76
N ASP A 540 1.40 35.92 -8.02
CA ASP A 540 1.91 36.37 -9.31
C ASP A 540 3.10 35.49 -9.76
N VAL A 541 2.99 34.97 -10.98
CA VAL A 541 4.13 34.59 -11.80
C VAL A 541 3.84 35.21 -13.16
N ASP A 542 4.69 36.16 -13.53
CA ASP A 542 4.67 36.88 -14.81
C ASP A 542 4.56 35.91 -15.99
N ASP A 543 3.52 36.11 -16.79
CA ASP A 543 3.23 35.39 -18.02
C ASP A 543 3.66 36.28 -19.18
N GLU A 544 4.94 36.17 -19.59
CA GLU A 544 5.38 36.63 -20.90
C GLU A 544 5.47 35.45 -21.86
N ASN A 545 4.58 35.51 -22.86
CA ASN A 545 4.63 34.84 -24.17
C ASN A 545 4.00 33.43 -24.32
N PRO A 546 2.71 33.33 -24.72
CA PRO A 546 2.09 32.09 -25.15
C PRO A 546 2.16 31.96 -26.68
N GLN A 547 3.34 31.80 -27.25
CA GLN A 547 3.47 31.39 -28.67
C GLN A 547 4.57 30.32 -28.81
N ASN A 548 4.15 29.18 -29.39
CA ASN A 548 4.86 27.89 -29.55
C ASN A 548 4.86 27.07 -28.26
N THR A 549 4.24 25.88 -28.16
CA THR A 549 4.32 24.75 -29.08
C THR A 549 3.12 23.80 -28.85
N GLU A 550 1.97 24.04 -29.48
CA GLU A 550 0.99 22.96 -29.69
C GLU A 550 1.31 22.30 -31.03
N ALA A 551 2.25 21.36 -31.04
CA ALA A 551 2.26 20.38 -32.11
C ALA A 551 0.92 19.66 -32.02
N SER A 552 0.01 19.93 -32.96
CA SER A 552 -1.31 19.32 -33.07
C SER A 552 -1.15 17.80 -32.97
N LEU A 553 -1.35 17.24 -31.78
CA LEU A 553 -1.37 15.80 -31.59
C LEU A 553 -2.60 15.32 -32.36
N ASP A 554 -2.39 14.72 -33.53
CA ASP A 554 -3.46 14.12 -34.31
C ASP A 554 -4.04 12.95 -33.50
N VAL A 555 -5.07 13.26 -32.71
CA VAL A 555 -5.87 12.31 -31.91
C VAL A 555 -7.10 11.88 -32.70
N SER A 556 -7.43 12.55 -33.81
CA SER A 556 -8.59 12.25 -34.67
C SER A 556 -8.60 10.79 -35.10
N ALA A 557 -7.44 10.29 -35.54
CA ALA A 557 -7.28 8.88 -35.85
C ALA A 557 -7.62 7.98 -34.65
N LEU A 558 -7.26 8.33 -33.41
CA LEU A 558 -7.52 7.52 -32.20
C LEU A 558 -8.98 7.56 -31.74
N VAL A 559 -9.77 8.56 -32.16
CA VAL A 559 -11.18 8.70 -31.78
C VAL A 559 -12.11 7.94 -32.73
N GLU A 560 -11.67 7.68 -33.96
CA GLU A 560 -12.45 6.92 -34.94
C GLU A 560 -12.89 5.55 -34.41
N GLU A 561 -14.20 5.30 -34.50
CA GLU A 561 -14.78 4.02 -34.13
C GLU A 561 -14.37 2.94 -35.13
N SER A 562 -14.04 1.77 -34.60
CA SER A 562 -13.77 0.59 -35.41
C SER A 562 -14.23 -0.66 -34.66
N ARG A 563 -14.18 -1.81 -35.32
CA ARG A 563 -14.61 -3.06 -34.71
C ARG A 563 -13.87 -3.31 -33.38
N GLY A 564 -14.63 -3.38 -32.29
CA GLY A 564 -14.09 -3.60 -30.94
C GLY A 564 -13.33 -2.41 -30.35
N PHE A 565 -13.46 -1.21 -30.92
CA PHE A 565 -12.80 0.00 -30.43
C PHE A 565 -13.76 1.18 -30.50
N SER A 566 -14.17 1.72 -29.35
CA SER A 566 -15.16 2.81 -29.27
C SER A 566 -14.73 3.91 -28.29
N VAL A 567 -15.06 5.15 -28.59
CA VAL A 567 -14.89 6.31 -27.72
C VAL A 567 -16.24 6.96 -27.45
N THR A 568 -16.65 7.01 -26.19
CA THR A 568 -17.94 7.57 -25.78
C THR A 568 -17.73 8.84 -24.96
N TYR A 569 -18.38 9.92 -25.37
CA TYR A 569 -18.38 11.22 -24.70
C TYR A 569 -19.55 11.29 -23.72
N LEU A 570 -19.27 11.72 -22.48
CA LEU A 570 -20.23 11.70 -21.37
C LEU A 570 -20.58 13.10 -20.83
N ASP A 571 -20.04 14.17 -21.41
CA ASP A 571 -20.37 15.57 -21.10
C ASP A 571 -20.51 15.88 -19.59
N GLY A 572 -19.43 15.67 -18.82
CA GLY A 572 -19.41 15.90 -17.38
C GLY A 572 -19.86 14.71 -16.52
N ALA A 573 -20.48 13.68 -17.11
CA ALA A 573 -20.89 12.47 -16.40
C ALA A 573 -19.76 11.43 -16.28
N HIS A 574 -19.94 10.49 -15.35
CA HIS A 574 -19.06 9.33 -15.17
C HIS A 574 -19.78 8.05 -15.59
N PRO A 575 -19.08 7.06 -16.17
CA PRO A 575 -19.70 5.78 -16.50
C PRO A 575 -20.11 5.04 -15.23
N ASP A 576 -21.28 4.41 -15.26
CA ASP A 576 -21.70 3.51 -14.18
C ASP A 576 -20.87 2.21 -14.27
N LEU A 577 -19.90 2.08 -13.38
CA LEU A 577 -19.04 0.89 -13.37
C LEU A 577 -19.77 -0.39 -12.94
N GLY A 578 -20.94 -0.27 -12.29
CA GLY A 578 -21.80 -1.41 -12.01
C GLY A 578 -22.35 -1.98 -13.31
N THR A 579 -22.94 -1.13 -14.17
CA THR A 579 -23.49 -1.57 -15.45
C THR A 579 -22.40 -2.06 -16.41
N VAL A 580 -21.20 -1.46 -16.38
CA VAL A 580 -20.04 -1.97 -17.15
C VAL A 580 -19.65 -3.39 -16.73
N VAL A 581 -19.64 -3.67 -15.43
CA VAL A 581 -19.33 -5.01 -14.91
C VAL A 581 -20.44 -6.00 -15.25
N ASP A 582 -21.71 -5.61 -15.09
CA ASP A 582 -22.87 -6.45 -15.39
C ASP A 582 -22.94 -6.78 -16.90
N ASP A 583 -22.77 -5.79 -17.77
CA ASP A 583 -22.67 -5.95 -19.24
C ASP A 583 -21.54 -6.93 -19.61
N TYR A 584 -20.37 -6.77 -19.00
CA TYR A 584 -19.25 -7.67 -19.24
C TYR A 584 -19.58 -9.11 -18.82
N ILE A 585 -20.20 -9.30 -17.65
CA ILE A 585 -20.62 -10.62 -17.17
C ILE A 585 -21.64 -11.24 -18.13
N GLU A 586 -22.59 -10.46 -18.64
CA GLU A 586 -23.61 -10.91 -19.60
C GLU A 586 -23.06 -11.26 -20.98
N ARG A 587 -21.93 -10.66 -21.40
CA ARG A 587 -21.27 -10.95 -22.68
C ARG A 587 -20.18 -12.03 -22.61
N SER A 588 -19.65 -12.29 -21.41
CA SER A 588 -18.74 -13.42 -21.13
C SER A 588 -19.30 -14.87 -21.28
N PRO A 589 -20.61 -15.16 -21.46
CA PRO A 589 -21.12 -16.53 -21.60
C PRO A 589 -20.61 -17.27 -22.84
N ALA A 590 -20.23 -16.57 -23.91
CA ALA A 590 -19.70 -17.20 -25.13
C ALA A 590 -18.37 -17.94 -24.89
N SER A 591 -17.61 -17.53 -23.87
CA SER A 591 -16.34 -18.13 -23.46
C SER A 591 -16.45 -19.04 -22.23
N GLY A 592 -17.48 -18.83 -21.40
CA GLY A 592 -17.68 -19.54 -20.15
C GLY A 592 -16.62 -19.25 -19.09
N GLY A 593 -16.88 -19.69 -17.86
CA GLY A 593 -15.90 -19.70 -16.78
C GLY A 593 -15.82 -18.44 -15.92
N ARG A 594 -14.82 -18.42 -15.04
CA ARG A 594 -14.55 -17.36 -14.06
C ARG A 594 -14.12 -16.04 -14.74
N ILE A 595 -14.43 -14.92 -14.10
CA ILE A 595 -14.05 -13.57 -14.54
C ILE A 595 -13.00 -12.97 -13.61
N GLN A 596 -12.04 -12.25 -14.19
CA GLN A 596 -11.06 -11.48 -13.45
C GLN A 596 -11.15 -9.99 -13.84
N VAL A 597 -11.50 -9.15 -12.87
CA VAL A 597 -11.45 -7.70 -12.97
C VAL A 597 -10.10 -7.23 -12.44
N MET A 598 -9.40 -6.40 -13.21
CA MET A 598 -8.14 -5.77 -12.81
C MET A 598 -8.25 -4.27 -13.05
N ALA A 599 -7.98 -3.46 -12.03
CA ALA A 599 -8.21 -2.04 -12.15
C ALA A 599 -7.24 -1.15 -11.39
N SER A 600 -7.05 0.06 -11.91
CA SER A 600 -6.24 1.12 -11.31
C SER A 600 -6.81 2.49 -11.67
N GLY A 601 -6.77 3.45 -10.75
CA GLY A 601 -7.24 4.80 -11.00
C GLY A 601 -7.67 5.54 -9.73
N PRO A 602 -8.46 6.62 -9.86
CA PRO A 602 -8.99 7.35 -8.72
C PRO A 602 -9.76 6.44 -7.76
N ALA A 603 -9.69 6.76 -6.48
CA ALA A 603 -10.27 5.91 -5.43
C ALA A 603 -11.78 5.65 -5.62
N GLY A 604 -12.51 6.57 -6.26
CA GLY A 604 -13.93 6.42 -6.61
C GLY A 604 -14.21 5.19 -7.46
N ILE A 605 -13.37 4.94 -8.47
CA ILE A 605 -13.45 3.77 -9.35
C ILE A 605 -13.26 2.50 -8.51
N GLY A 606 -12.26 2.48 -7.63
CA GLY A 606 -11.99 1.32 -6.77
C GLY A 606 -13.15 0.99 -5.84
N SER A 607 -13.75 2.00 -5.21
CA SER A 607 -14.93 1.81 -4.35
C SER A 607 -16.14 1.27 -5.13
N ALA A 608 -16.39 1.80 -6.33
CA ALA A 608 -17.47 1.34 -7.21
C ALA A 608 -17.27 -0.12 -7.65
N LEU A 609 -16.06 -0.48 -8.11
CA LEU A 609 -15.73 -1.85 -8.53
C LEU A 609 -15.80 -2.86 -7.39
N ARG A 610 -15.32 -2.52 -6.19
CA ARG A 610 -15.45 -3.39 -4.99
C ARG A 610 -16.91 -3.68 -4.67
N SER A 611 -17.77 -2.67 -4.79
CA SER A 611 -19.22 -2.80 -4.57
C SER A 611 -19.87 -3.66 -5.65
N ALA A 612 -19.61 -3.36 -6.93
CA ALA A 612 -20.13 -4.11 -8.07
C ALA A 612 -19.70 -5.58 -8.02
N VAL A 613 -18.40 -5.86 -7.98
CA VAL A 613 -17.86 -7.22 -7.90
C VAL A 613 -18.38 -7.97 -6.67
N GLY A 614 -18.50 -7.30 -5.52
CA GLY A 614 -19.09 -7.89 -4.32
C GLY A 614 -20.53 -8.37 -4.54
N LYS A 615 -21.36 -7.59 -5.24
CA LYS A 615 -22.77 -7.93 -5.54
C LYS A 615 -22.89 -9.11 -6.50
N CYS A 616 -22.02 -9.20 -7.51
CA CYS A 616 -22.08 -10.24 -8.54
C CYS A 616 -21.62 -11.63 -8.03
N ASN A 617 -20.84 -11.68 -6.94
CA ASN A 617 -20.34 -12.94 -6.40
C ASN A 617 -21.40 -13.73 -5.61
N ASP A 618 -21.46 -15.04 -5.81
CA ASP A 618 -22.33 -15.95 -5.04
C ASP A 618 -21.70 -17.34 -4.89
N GLY A 619 -21.23 -17.65 -3.67
CA GLY A 619 -20.58 -18.93 -3.38
C GLY A 619 -21.49 -20.15 -3.57
N ARG A 620 -22.81 -20.04 -3.36
CA ARG A 620 -23.73 -21.17 -3.56
C ARG A 620 -23.83 -21.54 -5.04
N LYS A 621 -23.94 -20.53 -5.90
CA LYS A 621 -23.94 -20.69 -7.37
C LYS A 621 -22.62 -21.27 -7.86
N VAL A 622 -21.50 -20.72 -7.38
CA VAL A 622 -20.16 -21.22 -7.73
C VAL A 622 -19.96 -22.68 -7.29
N GLY A 623 -20.44 -23.06 -6.09
CA GLY A 623 -20.40 -24.44 -5.61
C GLY A 623 -21.20 -25.41 -6.50
N ARG A 624 -22.26 -24.94 -7.16
CA ARG A 624 -23.05 -25.70 -8.13
C ARG A 624 -22.44 -25.75 -9.53
N GLY A 625 -21.37 -24.99 -9.78
CA GLY A 625 -20.67 -24.93 -11.07
C GLY A 625 -21.00 -23.69 -11.92
N GLU A 626 -21.78 -22.72 -11.41
CA GLU A 626 -22.02 -21.46 -12.10
C GLU A 626 -20.84 -20.49 -11.91
N GLU A 627 -19.82 -20.64 -12.76
CA GLU A 627 -18.56 -19.88 -12.62
C GLU A 627 -18.68 -18.39 -12.93
N LYS A 628 -19.75 -17.96 -13.62
CA LYS A 628 -20.05 -16.53 -13.85
C LYS A 628 -20.26 -15.74 -12.55
N SER A 629 -20.63 -16.44 -11.47
CA SER A 629 -20.78 -15.86 -10.12
C SER A 629 -19.48 -15.90 -9.31
N ASP A 630 -18.36 -16.23 -9.95
CA ASP A 630 -17.01 -16.10 -9.41
C ASP A 630 -16.29 -14.96 -10.13
N VAL A 631 -16.30 -13.77 -9.53
CA VAL A 631 -15.69 -12.56 -10.10
C VAL A 631 -14.57 -12.12 -9.18
N GLY A 632 -13.33 -12.23 -9.65
CA GLY A 632 -12.16 -11.71 -8.94
C GLY A 632 -12.00 -10.21 -9.15
N LEU A 633 -11.50 -9.50 -8.14
CA LEU A 633 -11.04 -8.11 -8.28
C LEU A 633 -9.59 -8.01 -7.79
N TYR A 634 -8.72 -7.50 -8.66
CA TYR A 634 -7.44 -6.94 -8.27
C TYR A 634 -7.51 -5.42 -8.43
N TRP A 635 -7.38 -4.70 -7.32
CA TRP A 635 -7.35 -3.24 -7.31
C TRP A 635 -5.94 -2.76 -6.97
N ASP A 636 -5.37 -2.00 -7.88
CA ASP A 636 -4.07 -1.37 -7.70
C ASP A 636 -4.23 0.02 -7.06
N ASP A 637 -3.85 0.15 -5.79
CA ASP A 637 -4.00 1.38 -4.99
C ASP A 637 -2.71 2.20 -4.85
N ARG A 638 -1.73 1.99 -5.73
CA ARG A 638 -0.39 2.61 -5.67
C ARG A 638 -0.34 4.14 -5.70
N PHE A 639 -1.42 4.81 -6.10
CA PHE A 639 -1.44 6.24 -6.43
C PHE A 639 -2.42 7.08 -5.59
N LEU A 640 -2.64 6.74 -4.31
CA LEU A 640 -3.52 7.51 -3.41
C LEU A 640 -2.83 8.03 -2.15
#